data_AF-A0AAD9N344-F1
#
_entry.id   AF-A0AAD9N344-F1
#
_cell.length_a   1.000
_cell.length_b   1.000
_cell.length_c   1.000
_cell.angle_alpha   90.00
_cell.angle_beta   90.00
_cell.angle_gamma   90.00
#
_symmetry.space_group_name_H-M   'P 1'
#
loop_
_entity.id
_entity.type
_entity.pdbx_description
1 polymer ?
#
loop_
_entity_poly.entity_id
_entity_poly.type
_entity_poly.pdbx_seq_one_letter_code
_entity_poly.pdbx_strand_id
1 'polypeptide(L)'
;MREIVHIQAGQCGNQIGAKFWEVISDEHGIDPTGTYHGDSDLQLERINVYYNEATGGKYVPRAVLVDLEPGTMDSVRSGPFGQIFRPDNFVFGQSGAGNNWAKGHYTEGAELVDSVLDVVRKEAESCDCLQGFQLTHSLGGGTGSGMGTLLISKIREEYPDRIMNTFSVVPSPKVSDTVVEPYNATLAVHQLVENTDETYCIDNEALYDICFRTLKLTTPTYGDLNHLVSATMSGVTTCLRFPGQLNADLRKLAVNMVPFPRLHFFMPGFAPLTSRGSQQYRALTVPELTQQMFDAKNMMAACDPRHGRYLTVAAIFRGRMSMKEVDEQMLNVQNKNSSYFVEWIPNNVKTAVCDIPPRGLKMSATFIGNSTAIQELFKRISEQFTAMFRRKAFLHWYTGEGDKRGTSFWEVISDEHGIDPTGTYHGDSDLQLERINVYYNEATGGKYVPRAVLVDLEPGTMDSVRSGPFGQIFRPDNFVFGQSGAGNNWAKGHYTEGAELVDSVLDVVRKEAESCDCLQGFQLTHSLGGGTGSGMGTLLISKIREEYPDRIMNTFSVVPSPKVSDTVVEPYNATLAVHQLVENTDETYCIDNEALYDICFRTLKLTTPTYGDLNHLVSATMSGVTTCLRFPGQLNADLRKLAVNMVPFPRLHFFMPGFAPLTSRGSQQYRALTVPELTQQMFDAKNMMAACDPRHGRYLTVAAIFRGRMSMKEVDEQMLNVQNKNSSYFVEWIPNNVKTAVCDIPPRGLKMSATFIGNSTAIQELFKRISEQFTAMFRRKAFLHWYTGEGMDEMEFTEAESNMNDLVSEYQQYQDATAEEEGEFDGEEEGEEEA
;
A
#
# COMPACT_ATOMS: atom_id res chain seq x y z
N MET A 1 43.66 -17.73 11.90
CA MET A 1 42.46 -18.53 11.56
C MET A 1 41.46 -17.61 10.91
N ARG A 2 40.50 -18.11 10.13
CA ARG A 2 39.54 -17.26 9.41
C ARG A 2 38.28 -17.10 10.24
N GLU A 3 37.81 -15.88 10.41
CA GLU A 3 36.82 -15.53 11.42
C GLU A 3 35.60 -14.87 10.77
N ILE A 4 34.43 -15.07 11.36
CA ILE A 4 33.14 -14.63 10.81
C ILE A 4 32.42 -13.83 11.89
N VAL A 5 31.88 -12.68 11.49
CA VAL A 5 30.99 -11.88 12.34
C VAL A 5 29.54 -12.25 11.97
N HIS A 6 28.77 -12.71 12.96
CA HIS A 6 27.36 -13.02 12.80
C HIS A 6 26.52 -11.79 13.15
N ILE A 7 25.61 -11.39 12.27
CA ILE A 7 24.72 -10.26 12.47
C ILE A 7 23.28 -10.79 12.44
N GLN A 8 22.48 -10.38 13.42
CA GLN A 8 21.07 -10.75 13.54
C GLN A 8 20.24 -9.49 13.46
N ALA A 9 19.31 -9.43 12.49
CA ALA A 9 18.51 -8.24 12.26
C ALA A 9 17.01 -8.53 12.38
N GLY A 10 16.35 -7.76 13.26
CA GLY A 10 14.92 -7.79 13.52
C GLY A 10 14.46 -9.01 14.32
N GLN A 11 13.19 -8.97 14.73
CA GLN A 11 12.60 -9.96 15.64
C GLN A 11 12.82 -11.42 15.20
N CYS A 12 12.53 -11.74 13.94
CA CYS A 12 12.72 -13.08 13.39
C CYS A 12 14.21 -13.49 13.36
N GLY A 13 15.09 -12.59 12.92
CA GLY A 13 16.53 -12.84 12.86
C GLY A 13 17.13 -13.11 14.24
N ASN A 14 16.74 -12.32 15.24
CA ASN A 14 17.19 -12.46 16.64
C ASN A 14 16.69 -13.77 17.28
N GLN A 15 15.45 -14.18 17.03
CA GLN A 15 14.91 -15.44 17.57
C GLN A 15 15.58 -16.68 16.95
N ILE A 16 15.77 -16.67 15.63
CA ILE A 16 16.49 -17.75 14.92
C ILE A 16 17.95 -17.79 15.38
N GLY A 17 18.58 -16.61 15.49
CA GLY A 17 19.94 -16.46 15.95
C GLY A 17 20.16 -16.97 17.37
N ALA A 18 19.26 -16.66 18.31
CA ALA A 18 19.31 -17.19 19.67
C ALA A 18 19.29 -18.72 19.70
N LYS A 19 18.41 -19.35 18.89
CA LYS A 19 18.37 -20.82 18.75
C LYS A 19 19.59 -21.40 18.06
N PHE A 20 20.14 -20.70 17.08
CA PHE A 20 21.38 -21.09 16.41
C PHE A 20 22.57 -21.12 17.39
N TRP A 21 22.71 -20.12 18.25
CA TRP A 21 23.76 -20.10 19.26
C TRP A 21 23.59 -21.17 20.34
N GLU A 22 22.35 -21.51 20.72
CA GLU A 22 22.06 -22.65 21.60
C GLU A 22 22.58 -23.96 20.97
N VAL A 23 22.23 -24.22 19.70
CA VAL A 23 22.66 -25.44 18.99
C VAL A 23 24.18 -25.50 18.80
N ILE A 24 24.82 -24.40 18.42
CA ILE A 24 26.27 -24.36 18.23
C ILE A 24 27.01 -24.50 19.55
N SER A 25 26.59 -23.79 20.61
CA SER A 25 27.20 -23.90 21.94
C SER A 25 27.13 -25.35 22.43
N ASP A 26 25.98 -25.99 22.25
CA ASP A 26 25.78 -27.39 22.58
C ASP A 26 26.65 -28.35 21.76
N GLU A 27 26.96 -28.04 20.50
CA GLU A 27 27.86 -28.84 19.65
C GLU A 27 29.33 -28.69 20.01
N HIS A 28 29.74 -27.49 20.44
CA HIS A 28 31.10 -27.22 20.93
C HIS A 28 31.27 -27.54 22.41
N GLY A 29 30.21 -27.97 23.13
CA GLY A 29 30.28 -28.29 24.55
C GLY A 29 30.45 -27.06 25.44
N ILE A 30 30.01 -25.89 25.01
CA ILE A 30 30.07 -24.64 25.77
C ILE A 30 28.77 -24.53 26.58
N ASP A 31 28.91 -24.31 27.88
CA ASP A 31 27.76 -24.10 28.77
C ASP A 31 27.17 -22.69 28.62
N PRO A 32 25.99 -22.42 29.21
CA PRO A 32 25.41 -21.08 29.21
C PRO A 32 26.26 -19.98 29.86
N THR A 33 27.31 -20.35 30.61
CA THR A 33 28.24 -19.41 31.27
C THR A 33 29.46 -19.07 30.41
N GLY A 34 29.58 -19.69 29.23
CA GLY A 34 30.70 -19.55 28.30
C GLY A 34 31.88 -20.48 28.60
N THR A 35 31.74 -21.43 29.52
CA THR A 35 32.79 -22.37 29.94
C THR A 35 32.72 -23.65 29.12
N TYR A 36 33.87 -24.14 28.67
CA TYR A 36 33.95 -25.39 27.90
C TYR A 36 33.87 -26.62 28.83
N HIS A 37 32.93 -27.50 28.53
CA HIS A 37 32.69 -28.81 29.15
C HIS A 37 32.55 -29.92 28.09
N GLY A 38 33.29 -29.81 26.97
CA GLY A 38 33.24 -30.78 25.88
C GLY A 38 34.11 -32.02 26.10
N ASP A 39 33.83 -33.06 25.31
CA ASP A 39 34.45 -34.40 25.40
C ASP A 39 35.52 -34.66 24.32
N SER A 40 35.73 -33.73 23.37
CA SER A 40 36.62 -33.93 22.21
C SER A 40 37.44 -32.70 21.82
N ASP A 41 38.75 -32.86 21.67
CA ASP A 41 39.69 -31.80 21.24
C ASP A 41 39.33 -31.19 19.87
N LEU A 42 38.69 -31.96 18.98
CA LEU A 42 38.22 -31.47 17.66
C LEU A 42 37.15 -30.37 17.79
N GLN A 43 36.49 -30.25 18.94
CA GLN A 43 35.52 -29.19 19.20
C GLN A 43 36.19 -27.83 19.46
N LEU A 44 37.44 -27.82 19.91
CA LEU A 44 38.20 -26.62 20.22
C LEU A 44 39.05 -26.11 19.06
N GLU A 45 39.43 -26.98 18.11
CA GLU A 45 40.42 -26.67 17.06
C GLU A 45 40.05 -25.48 16.15
N ARG A 46 38.76 -25.18 15.98
CA ARG A 46 38.26 -24.07 15.15
C ARG A 46 37.18 -23.22 15.84
N ILE A 47 37.14 -23.23 17.17
CA ILE A 47 36.16 -22.48 17.95
C ILE A 47 36.25 -20.96 17.67
N ASN A 48 37.46 -20.46 17.39
CA ASN A 48 37.76 -19.05 17.12
C ASN A 48 37.08 -18.49 15.85
N VAL A 49 36.50 -19.35 15.00
CA VAL A 49 35.76 -18.90 13.79
C VAL A 49 34.55 -18.05 14.18
N TYR A 50 33.84 -18.44 15.24
CA TYR A 50 32.62 -17.75 15.73
C TYR A 50 32.75 -17.22 17.15
N TYR A 51 33.67 -17.76 17.96
CA TYR A 51 33.88 -17.32 19.33
C TYR A 51 35.15 -16.49 19.47
N ASN A 52 35.16 -15.64 20.49
CA ASN A 52 36.33 -14.94 20.98
C ASN A 52 36.65 -15.47 22.39
N GLU A 53 37.91 -15.78 22.65
CA GLU A 53 38.36 -16.26 23.97
C GLU A 53 38.62 -15.07 24.89
N ALA A 54 37.72 -14.86 25.85
CA ALA A 54 37.85 -13.83 26.86
C ALA A 54 38.76 -14.28 28.02
N THR A 55 39.22 -13.31 28.81
CA THR A 55 40.10 -13.54 29.96
C THR A 55 39.42 -14.49 30.97
N GLY A 56 40.09 -15.60 31.31
CA GLY A 56 39.55 -16.61 32.23
C GLY A 56 38.97 -17.87 31.57
N GLY A 57 39.26 -18.11 30.29
CA GLY A 57 38.85 -19.34 29.59
C GLY A 57 37.37 -19.39 29.22
N LYS A 58 36.74 -18.21 29.10
CA LYS A 58 35.34 -18.06 28.68
C LYS A 58 35.27 -17.75 27.19
N TYR A 59 34.39 -18.44 26.47
CA TYR A 59 34.15 -18.22 25.05
C TYR A 59 32.92 -17.34 24.85
N VAL A 60 33.09 -16.25 24.10
CA VAL A 60 32.05 -15.25 23.84
C VAL A 60 31.75 -15.22 22.34
N PRO A 61 30.47 -15.36 21.91
CA PRO A 61 30.10 -15.26 20.50
C PRO A 61 30.45 -13.92 19.86
N ARG A 62 30.92 -13.95 18.61
CA ARG A 62 31.04 -12.78 17.73
C ARG A 62 29.71 -12.53 17.03
N ALA A 63 28.74 -12.09 17.82
CA ALA A 63 27.40 -11.78 17.36
C ALA A 63 27.08 -10.30 17.59
N VAL A 64 26.46 -9.66 16.60
CA VAL A 64 25.84 -8.33 16.71
C VAL A 64 24.34 -8.52 16.58
N LEU A 65 23.58 -8.10 17.59
CA LEU A 65 22.14 -8.22 17.63
C LEU A 65 21.52 -6.85 17.42
N VAL A 66 20.64 -6.76 16.44
CA VAL A 66 20.04 -5.50 15.99
C VAL A 66 18.53 -5.65 15.93
N ASP A 67 17.81 -4.74 16.58
CA ASP A 67 16.35 -4.64 16.48
C ASP A 67 15.92 -3.20 16.66
N LEU A 68 14.80 -2.80 16.06
CA LEU A 68 14.22 -1.48 16.30
C LEU A 68 13.32 -1.48 17.53
N GLU A 69 12.98 -2.66 18.05
CA GLU A 69 12.14 -2.82 19.24
C GLU A 69 12.92 -3.42 20.42
N PRO A 70 12.81 -2.82 21.62
CA PRO A 70 13.53 -3.29 22.80
C PRO A 70 12.99 -4.64 23.33
N GLY A 71 11.71 -4.95 23.09
CA GLY A 71 11.04 -6.13 23.65
C GLY A 71 11.66 -7.47 23.21
N THR A 72 12.12 -7.55 21.95
CA THR A 72 12.83 -8.74 21.46
C THR A 72 14.17 -8.93 22.19
N MET A 73 14.90 -7.84 22.41
CA MET A 73 16.22 -7.88 23.05
C MET A 73 16.13 -8.35 24.50
N ASP A 74 15.12 -7.89 25.23
CA ASP A 74 14.87 -8.35 26.61
C ASP A 74 14.55 -9.84 26.66
N SER A 75 13.78 -10.34 25.69
CA SER A 75 13.48 -11.77 25.55
C SER A 75 14.76 -12.59 25.32
N VAL A 76 15.63 -12.17 24.37
CA VAL A 76 16.90 -12.85 24.10
C VAL A 76 17.83 -12.81 25.31
N ARG A 77 17.90 -11.66 26.01
CA ARG A 77 18.72 -11.50 27.23
C ARG A 77 18.23 -12.36 28.39
N SER A 78 16.91 -12.52 28.52
CA SER A 78 16.29 -13.42 29.52
C SER A 78 16.40 -14.90 29.16
N GLY A 79 16.78 -15.21 27.91
CA GLY A 79 16.94 -16.56 27.41
C GLY A 79 18.11 -17.32 28.07
N PRO A 80 18.14 -18.66 27.91
CA PRO A 80 19.11 -19.52 28.59
C PRO A 80 20.57 -19.15 28.27
N PHE A 81 20.86 -18.72 27.04
CA PHE A 81 22.19 -18.29 26.59
C PHE A 81 22.34 -16.76 26.54
N GLY A 82 21.42 -15.98 27.09
CA GLY A 82 21.46 -14.51 26.99
C GLY A 82 22.70 -13.86 27.63
N GLN A 83 23.28 -14.51 28.65
CA GLN A 83 24.44 -13.99 29.39
C GLN A 83 25.79 -14.19 28.68
N ILE A 84 25.84 -14.99 27.60
CA ILE A 84 27.08 -15.25 26.87
C ILE A 84 27.41 -14.11 25.89
N PHE A 85 26.42 -13.33 25.47
CA PHE A 85 26.58 -12.22 24.54
C PHE A 85 27.16 -10.99 25.23
N ARG A 86 27.98 -10.22 24.51
CA ARG A 86 28.48 -8.94 25.03
C ARG A 86 27.33 -7.93 25.14
N PRO A 87 27.15 -7.26 26.28
CA PRO A 87 26.14 -6.20 26.41
C PRO A 87 26.29 -5.09 25.37
N ASP A 88 27.53 -4.75 25.01
CA ASP A 88 27.86 -3.73 23.99
C ASP A 88 27.36 -4.09 22.58
N ASN A 89 27.08 -5.37 22.32
CA ASN A 89 26.70 -5.85 20.98
C ASN A 89 25.18 -5.86 20.76
N PHE A 90 24.41 -5.43 21.76
CA PHE A 90 22.97 -5.21 21.63
C PHE A 90 22.71 -3.77 21.21
N VAL A 91 22.31 -3.58 19.95
CA VAL A 91 21.90 -2.28 19.44
C VAL A 91 20.40 -2.30 19.22
N PHE A 92 19.68 -1.40 19.87
CA PHE A 92 18.22 -1.33 19.74
C PHE A 92 17.67 0.08 19.64
N GLY A 93 16.60 0.23 18.86
CA GLY A 93 15.84 1.47 18.71
C GLY A 93 14.77 1.66 19.80
N GLN A 94 14.15 2.84 19.81
CA GLN A 94 12.99 3.14 20.67
C GLN A 94 11.65 2.94 19.94
N SER A 95 11.65 2.96 18.60
CA SER A 95 10.47 2.93 17.75
C SER A 95 10.59 1.81 16.72
N GLY A 96 9.56 0.97 16.62
CA GLY A 96 9.52 -0.15 15.67
C GLY A 96 9.25 0.28 14.22
N ALA A 97 9.71 -0.54 13.27
CA ALA A 97 9.45 -0.32 11.83
C ALA A 97 8.01 -0.66 11.39
N GLY A 98 7.14 -1.17 12.27
CA GLY A 98 5.71 -1.39 11.98
C GLY A 98 5.44 -2.31 10.78
N ASN A 99 6.32 -3.28 10.52
CA ASN A 99 6.31 -4.14 9.33
C ASN A 99 6.45 -3.42 7.97
N ASN A 100 6.94 -2.18 7.92
CA ASN A 100 7.19 -1.46 6.67
C ASN A 100 8.69 -1.44 6.32
N TRP A 101 9.05 -1.92 5.12
CA TRP A 101 10.44 -1.90 4.62
C TRP A 101 11.00 -0.48 4.51
N ALA A 102 10.21 0.49 4.01
CA ALA A 102 10.67 1.87 3.80
C ALA A 102 10.99 2.56 5.13
N LYS A 103 10.15 2.34 6.16
CA LYS A 103 10.42 2.87 7.51
C LYS A 103 11.74 2.30 8.07
N GLY A 104 11.96 1.01 7.89
CA GLY A 104 13.21 0.35 8.27
C GLY A 104 14.43 0.75 7.44
N HIS A 105 14.27 1.16 6.17
CA HIS A 105 15.39 1.45 5.27
C HIS A 105 15.77 2.94 5.23
N TYR A 106 14.80 3.85 5.30
CA TYR A 106 15.03 5.29 5.09
C TYR A 106 14.89 6.16 6.34
N THR A 107 14.19 5.69 7.38
CA THR A 107 13.90 6.49 8.58
C THR A 107 14.56 5.89 9.83
N GLU A 108 13.81 5.18 10.66
CA GLU A 108 14.24 4.57 11.93
C GLU A 108 15.51 3.71 11.79
N GLY A 109 15.59 2.88 10.75
CA GLY A 109 16.77 2.05 10.55
C GLY A 109 17.98 2.83 10.04
N ALA A 110 17.79 3.94 9.34
CA ALA A 110 18.88 4.82 8.92
C ALA A 110 19.48 5.59 10.10
N GLU A 111 18.67 5.98 11.10
CA GLU A 111 19.17 6.59 12.33
C GLU A 111 20.02 5.60 13.16
N LEU A 112 19.61 4.33 13.21
CA LEU A 112 20.31 3.30 13.98
C LEU A 112 21.51 2.68 13.24
N VAL A 113 21.56 2.78 11.90
CA VAL A 113 22.56 2.06 11.08
C VAL A 113 23.99 2.43 11.45
N ASP A 114 24.27 3.71 11.71
CA ASP A 114 25.62 4.19 12.02
C ASP A 114 26.12 3.60 13.35
N SER A 115 25.24 3.52 14.34
CA SER A 115 25.54 2.89 15.63
C SER A 115 25.82 1.40 15.49
N VAL A 116 25.06 0.71 14.62
CA VAL A 116 25.30 -0.71 14.32
C VAL A 116 26.62 -0.89 13.58
N LEU A 117 26.92 -0.05 12.58
CA LEU A 117 28.16 -0.11 11.82
C LEU A 117 29.37 0.09 12.74
N ASP A 118 29.30 1.00 13.72
CA ASP A 118 30.38 1.17 14.70
C ASP A 118 30.65 -0.10 15.53
N VAL A 119 29.59 -0.81 15.95
CA VAL A 119 29.73 -2.10 16.65
C VAL A 119 30.29 -3.17 15.72
N VAL A 120 29.81 -3.23 14.47
CA VAL A 120 30.31 -4.17 13.45
C VAL A 120 31.79 -3.90 13.16
N ARG A 121 32.21 -2.63 13.05
CA ARG A 121 33.62 -2.24 12.88
C ARG A 121 34.46 -2.67 14.07
N LYS A 122 33.99 -2.44 15.30
CA LYS A 122 34.69 -2.86 16.53
C LYS A 122 34.90 -4.38 16.58
N GLU A 123 33.88 -5.17 16.22
CA GLU A 123 34.00 -6.62 16.15
C GLU A 123 34.88 -7.08 14.99
N ALA A 124 34.82 -6.43 13.82
CA ALA A 124 35.68 -6.68 12.67
C ALA A 124 37.15 -6.37 12.95
N GLU A 125 37.46 -5.29 13.68
CA GLU A 125 38.81 -4.91 14.13
C GLU A 125 39.34 -5.87 15.20
N SER A 126 38.45 -6.46 16.00
CA SER A 126 38.83 -7.50 16.97
C SER A 126 39.19 -8.84 16.32
N CYS A 127 38.96 -8.98 15.00
CA CYS A 127 39.30 -10.18 14.25
C CYS A 127 40.75 -10.12 13.73
N ASP A 128 41.51 -11.19 13.92
CA ASP A 128 42.85 -11.35 13.34
C ASP A 128 42.77 -11.53 11.82
N CYS A 129 41.73 -12.22 11.32
CA CYS A 129 41.52 -12.42 9.89
C CYS A 129 40.03 -12.60 9.55
N LEU A 130 39.34 -11.49 9.32
CA LEU A 130 37.94 -11.45 8.91
C LEU A 130 37.75 -12.07 7.51
N GLN A 131 36.92 -13.10 7.43
CA GLN A 131 36.56 -13.79 6.20
C GLN A 131 35.35 -13.16 5.51
N GLY A 132 34.36 -12.75 6.30
CA GLY A 132 33.09 -12.24 5.82
C GLY A 132 32.09 -12.05 6.95
N PHE A 133 30.90 -11.59 6.58
CA PHE A 133 29.78 -11.38 7.48
C PHE A 133 28.67 -12.37 7.16
N GLN A 134 28.01 -12.86 8.21
CA GLN A 134 26.84 -13.73 8.08
C GLN A 134 25.64 -13.03 8.70
N LEU A 135 24.70 -12.59 7.86
CA LEU A 135 23.46 -11.95 8.32
C LEU A 135 22.32 -12.97 8.41
N THR A 136 21.53 -12.92 9.47
CA THR A 136 20.26 -13.66 9.58
C THR A 136 19.11 -12.68 9.73
N HIS A 137 18.18 -12.70 8.78
CA HIS A 137 17.07 -11.76 8.73
C HIS A 137 15.84 -12.35 8.03
N SER A 138 14.71 -11.66 8.15
CA SER A 138 13.46 -11.99 7.44
C SER A 138 13.21 -10.98 6.33
N LEU A 139 12.68 -11.45 5.20
CA LEU A 139 12.27 -10.62 4.08
C LEU A 139 10.84 -10.06 4.25
N GLY A 140 10.07 -10.57 5.21
CA GLY A 140 8.70 -10.14 5.45
C GLY A 140 8.56 -9.00 6.46
N GLY A 141 9.42 -8.95 7.50
CA GLY A 141 9.31 -7.96 8.58
C GLY A 141 9.98 -6.63 8.26
N GLY A 142 9.47 -5.52 8.80
CA GLY A 142 9.97 -4.15 8.50
C GLY A 142 11.43 -3.92 8.91
N THR A 143 11.80 -4.32 10.13
CA THR A 143 13.18 -4.21 10.63
C THR A 143 14.11 -5.18 9.91
N GLY A 144 13.71 -6.45 9.79
CA GLY A 144 14.54 -7.50 9.18
C GLY A 144 14.79 -7.27 7.69
N SER A 145 13.77 -6.81 6.95
CA SER A 145 13.87 -6.59 5.52
C SER A 145 14.42 -5.20 5.21
N GLY A 146 13.87 -4.13 5.79
CA GLY A 146 14.28 -2.74 5.58
C GLY A 146 15.69 -2.46 6.10
N MET A 147 15.83 -2.41 7.43
CA MET A 147 17.12 -2.13 8.06
C MET A 147 18.15 -3.22 7.76
N GLY A 148 17.75 -4.49 7.73
CA GLY A 148 18.65 -5.59 7.40
C GLY A 148 19.26 -5.45 6.00
N THR A 149 18.50 -5.04 4.99
CA THR A 149 19.06 -4.84 3.63
C THR A 149 19.89 -3.56 3.52
N LEU A 150 19.51 -2.50 4.22
CA LEU A 150 20.35 -1.30 4.37
C LEU A 150 21.72 -1.64 4.95
N LEU A 151 21.76 -2.44 6.02
CA LEU A 151 23.00 -2.91 6.64
C LEU A 151 23.88 -3.69 5.67
N ILE A 152 23.30 -4.58 4.84
CA ILE A 152 24.06 -5.31 3.81
C ILE A 152 24.71 -4.34 2.84
N SER A 153 23.96 -3.36 2.34
CA SER A 153 24.47 -2.35 1.40
C SER A 153 25.62 -1.56 2.03
N LYS A 154 25.46 -1.07 3.26
CA LYS A 154 26.51 -0.31 3.96
C LYS A 154 27.76 -1.13 4.29
N ILE A 155 27.59 -2.37 4.74
CA ILE A 155 28.73 -3.27 4.99
C ILE A 155 29.46 -3.58 3.67
N ARG A 156 28.73 -3.72 2.55
CA ARG A 156 29.34 -3.94 1.23
C ARG A 156 30.11 -2.72 0.74
N GLU A 157 29.63 -1.50 1.03
CA GLU A 157 30.34 -0.25 0.76
C GLU A 157 31.67 -0.16 1.54
N GLU A 158 31.68 -0.52 2.83
CA GLU A 158 32.89 -0.46 3.67
C GLU A 158 33.87 -1.62 3.44
N TYR A 159 33.35 -2.83 3.21
CA TYR A 159 34.13 -4.06 3.08
C TYR A 159 33.87 -4.79 1.76
N PRO A 160 34.18 -4.20 0.59
CA PRO A 160 33.84 -4.75 -0.73
C PRO A 160 34.52 -6.10 -1.01
N ASP A 161 35.70 -6.34 -0.46
CA ASP A 161 36.46 -7.58 -0.65
C ASP A 161 36.00 -8.73 0.26
N ARG A 162 35.09 -8.48 1.21
CA ARG A 162 34.63 -9.49 2.19
C ARG A 162 33.32 -10.12 1.73
N ILE A 163 33.15 -11.38 2.08
CA ILE A 163 31.97 -12.15 1.63
C ILE A 163 30.77 -11.80 2.49
N MET A 164 29.67 -11.47 1.82
CA MET A 164 28.37 -11.27 2.43
C MET A 164 27.51 -12.51 2.23
N ASN A 165 27.29 -13.24 3.32
CA ASN A 165 26.42 -14.41 3.37
C ASN A 165 25.13 -14.07 4.13
N THR A 166 23.97 -14.44 3.60
CA THR A 166 22.68 -14.20 4.25
C THR A 166 21.85 -15.47 4.40
N PHE A 167 21.19 -15.60 5.55
CA PHE A 167 20.10 -16.53 5.78
C PHE A 167 18.81 -15.74 5.77
N SER A 168 18.07 -15.85 4.66
CA SER A 168 16.91 -15.02 4.34
C SER A 168 15.63 -15.83 4.49
N VAL A 169 14.81 -15.47 5.47
CA VAL A 169 13.49 -16.10 5.66
C VAL A 169 12.46 -15.41 4.77
N VAL A 170 11.98 -16.16 3.77
CA VAL A 170 10.96 -15.76 2.82
C VAL A 170 9.57 -15.89 3.48
N PRO A 171 8.74 -14.85 3.41
CA PRO A 171 7.39 -14.88 3.96
C PRO A 171 6.45 -15.84 3.21
N SER A 172 5.38 -16.25 3.88
CA SER A 172 4.30 -17.05 3.30
C SER A 172 2.92 -16.62 3.82
N PRO A 173 1.93 -16.45 2.93
CA PRO A 173 0.57 -16.04 3.30
C PRO A 173 -0.22 -17.12 4.04
N LYS A 174 0.24 -18.37 4.09
CA LYS A 174 -0.39 -19.44 4.88
C LYS A 174 -0.04 -19.35 6.37
N VAL A 175 1.05 -18.66 6.69
CA VAL A 175 1.67 -18.68 8.02
C VAL A 175 1.73 -17.29 8.64
N SER A 176 1.70 -16.22 7.84
CA SER A 176 1.77 -14.85 8.33
C SER A 176 0.47 -14.08 8.15
N ASP A 177 0.15 -13.26 9.16
CA ASP A 177 -1.01 -12.37 9.21
C ASP A 177 -0.71 -10.97 8.61
N THR A 178 0.53 -10.72 8.17
CA THR A 178 0.97 -9.40 7.70
C THR A 178 0.78 -9.23 6.20
N VAL A 179 -0.06 -8.26 5.80
CA VAL A 179 -0.44 -8.04 4.39
C VAL A 179 0.66 -7.43 3.51
N VAL A 180 1.61 -6.70 4.09
CA VAL A 180 2.68 -5.97 3.35
C VAL A 180 3.92 -6.82 3.02
N GLU A 181 3.95 -8.09 3.44
CA GLU A 181 5.13 -8.94 3.29
C GLU A 181 5.64 -9.11 1.85
N PRO A 182 4.79 -9.25 0.80
CA PRO A 182 5.29 -9.39 -0.57
C PRO A 182 5.97 -8.12 -1.09
N TYR A 183 5.57 -6.93 -0.64
CA TYR A 183 6.23 -5.67 -0.97
C TYR A 183 7.63 -5.62 -0.33
N ASN A 184 7.69 -5.88 0.97
CA ASN A 184 8.95 -5.95 1.72
C ASN A 184 9.90 -6.98 1.10
N ALA A 185 9.40 -8.16 0.73
CA ALA A 185 10.19 -9.21 0.12
C ALA A 185 10.70 -8.83 -1.27
N THR A 186 9.89 -8.16 -2.09
CA THR A 186 10.30 -7.73 -3.44
C THR A 186 11.42 -6.69 -3.36
N LEU A 187 11.27 -5.67 -2.51
CA LEU A 187 12.28 -4.62 -2.31
C LEU A 187 13.55 -5.19 -1.67
N ALA A 188 13.41 -6.10 -0.71
CA ALA A 188 14.54 -6.75 -0.08
C ALA A 188 15.32 -7.65 -1.05
N VAL A 189 14.62 -8.42 -1.89
CA VAL A 189 15.25 -9.26 -2.92
C VAL A 189 16.06 -8.40 -3.89
N HIS A 190 15.58 -7.23 -4.29
CA HIS A 190 16.35 -6.31 -5.15
C HIS A 190 17.70 -5.95 -4.52
N GLN A 191 17.72 -5.57 -3.25
CA GLN A 191 18.95 -5.26 -2.51
C GLN A 191 19.86 -6.48 -2.33
N LEU A 192 19.28 -7.67 -2.10
CA LEU A 192 20.04 -8.91 -1.96
C LEU A 192 20.72 -9.32 -3.28
N VAL A 193 20.07 -9.11 -4.43
CA VAL A 193 20.64 -9.42 -5.75
C VAL A 193 21.93 -8.64 -6.00
N GLU A 194 22.02 -7.40 -5.51
CA GLU A 194 23.14 -6.52 -5.80
C GLU A 194 24.26 -6.61 -4.76
N ASN A 195 23.91 -6.76 -3.47
CA ASN A 195 24.85 -6.57 -2.37
C ASN A 195 25.30 -7.85 -1.66
N THR A 196 24.74 -9.03 -1.99
CA THR A 196 25.12 -10.31 -1.36
C THR A 196 25.88 -11.23 -2.31
N ASP A 197 26.80 -12.03 -1.76
CA ASP A 197 27.55 -13.04 -2.51
C ASP A 197 26.93 -14.44 -2.38
N GLU A 198 26.26 -14.72 -1.24
CA GLU A 198 25.57 -15.99 -0.95
C GLU A 198 24.25 -15.70 -0.22
N THR A 199 23.13 -16.20 -0.72
CA THR A 199 21.82 -16.08 -0.06
C THR A 199 21.14 -17.43 0.08
N TYR A 200 20.98 -17.90 1.30
CA TYR A 200 20.23 -19.11 1.62
C TYR A 200 18.75 -18.77 1.83
N CYS A 201 17.90 -19.18 0.89
CA CYS A 201 16.46 -18.94 0.94
C CYS A 201 15.77 -20.00 1.80
N ILE A 202 15.07 -19.57 2.84
CA ILE A 202 14.29 -20.42 3.72
C ILE A 202 12.85 -19.95 3.69
N ASP A 203 11.91 -20.80 3.31
CA ASP A 203 10.49 -20.46 3.15
C ASP A 203 9.67 -20.93 4.34
N ASN A 204 8.93 -20.01 4.98
CA ASN A 204 8.01 -20.33 6.06
C ASN A 204 6.94 -21.37 5.65
N GLU A 205 6.51 -21.38 4.39
CA GLU A 205 5.55 -22.36 3.88
C GLU A 205 6.12 -23.79 3.95
N ALA A 206 7.36 -23.95 3.48
CA ALA A 206 8.05 -25.24 3.47
C ALA A 206 8.34 -25.71 4.89
N LEU A 207 8.78 -24.80 5.78
CA LEU A 207 9.03 -25.11 7.19
C LEU A 207 7.75 -25.61 7.89
N TYR A 208 6.62 -24.94 7.65
CA TYR A 208 5.33 -25.33 8.21
C TYR A 208 4.89 -26.71 7.70
N ASP A 209 4.97 -26.95 6.39
CA ASP A 209 4.63 -28.24 5.78
C ASP A 209 5.54 -29.37 6.28
N ILE A 210 6.83 -29.13 6.48
CA ILE A 210 7.76 -30.10 7.08
C ILE A 210 7.34 -30.44 8.52
N CYS A 211 7.05 -29.42 9.33
CA CYS A 211 6.66 -29.63 10.73
C CYS A 211 5.33 -30.40 10.84
N PHE A 212 4.35 -30.04 10.02
CA PHE A 212 3.03 -30.63 10.03
C PHE A 212 3.01 -32.05 9.42
N ARG A 213 3.57 -32.22 8.20
CA ARG A 213 3.48 -33.48 7.45
C ARG A 213 4.59 -34.47 7.82
N THR A 214 5.83 -33.99 7.91
CA THR A 214 7.01 -34.86 8.09
C THR A 214 7.28 -35.14 9.56
N LEU A 215 7.25 -34.11 10.41
CA LEU A 215 7.46 -34.26 11.87
C LEU A 215 6.18 -34.65 12.62
N LYS A 216 5.01 -34.59 11.98
CA LYS A 216 3.68 -34.94 12.53
C LYS A 216 3.30 -34.10 13.76
N LEU A 217 3.67 -32.83 13.78
CA LEU A 217 3.23 -31.89 14.80
C LEU A 217 1.82 -31.39 14.46
N THR A 218 0.87 -31.51 15.39
CA THR A 218 -0.53 -31.10 15.17
C THR A 218 -0.71 -29.58 15.12
N THR A 219 0.12 -28.83 15.83
CA THR A 219 0.12 -27.36 15.92
C THR A 219 1.58 -26.87 15.97
N PRO A 220 2.26 -26.70 14.82
CA PRO A 220 3.65 -26.26 14.81
C PRO A 220 3.77 -24.81 15.30
N THR A 221 4.70 -24.55 16.21
CA THR A 221 4.97 -23.22 16.76
C THR A 221 6.19 -22.57 16.11
N TYR A 222 6.33 -21.24 16.14
CA TYR A 222 7.54 -20.56 15.65
C TYR A 222 8.83 -21.08 16.32
N GLY A 223 8.77 -21.56 17.56
CA GLY A 223 9.90 -22.23 18.21
C GLY A 223 10.34 -23.51 17.49
N ASP A 224 9.41 -24.28 16.94
CA ASP A 224 9.70 -25.49 16.17
C ASP A 224 10.29 -25.16 14.79
N LEU A 225 9.74 -24.13 14.12
CA LEU A 225 10.29 -23.63 12.86
C LEU A 225 11.72 -23.10 13.06
N ASN A 226 11.95 -22.27 14.07
CA ASN A 226 13.26 -21.70 14.38
C ASN A 226 14.29 -22.81 14.70
N HIS A 227 13.87 -23.88 15.38
CA HIS A 227 14.73 -25.04 15.61
C HIS A 227 15.14 -25.71 14.28
N LEU A 228 14.21 -25.89 13.33
CA LEU A 228 14.50 -26.48 12.02
C LEU A 228 15.48 -25.61 11.20
N VAL A 229 15.30 -24.29 11.23
CA VAL A 229 16.21 -23.34 10.60
C VAL A 229 17.60 -23.41 11.24
N SER A 230 17.67 -23.40 12.58
CA SER A 230 18.94 -23.47 13.31
C SER A 230 19.72 -24.76 13.02
N ALA A 231 19.03 -25.90 12.88
CA ALA A 231 19.66 -27.17 12.52
C ALA A 231 20.26 -27.14 11.10
N THR A 232 19.56 -26.49 10.17
CA THR A 232 20.02 -26.29 8.80
C THR A 232 21.22 -25.35 8.75
N MET A 233 21.16 -24.21 9.46
CA MET A 233 22.28 -23.28 9.59
C MET A 233 23.51 -23.94 10.22
N SER A 234 23.32 -24.75 11.27
CA SER A 234 24.40 -25.54 11.87
C SER A 234 25.03 -26.49 10.85
N GLY A 235 24.21 -27.16 10.04
CA GLY A 235 24.65 -28.04 8.96
C GLY A 235 25.50 -27.33 7.89
N VAL A 236 25.02 -26.19 7.38
CA VAL A 236 25.74 -25.39 6.37
C VAL A 236 27.08 -24.87 6.91
N THR A 237 27.10 -24.40 8.16
CA THR A 237 28.30 -23.84 8.79
C THR A 237 29.29 -24.88 9.32
N THR A 238 28.95 -26.17 9.27
CA THR A 238 29.79 -27.26 9.80
C THR A 238 31.19 -27.28 9.17
N CYS A 239 31.28 -27.08 7.85
CA CYS A 239 32.57 -27.05 7.13
C CYS A 239 33.50 -25.91 7.56
N LEU A 240 32.93 -24.86 8.15
CA LEU A 240 33.68 -23.72 8.68
C LEU A 240 34.15 -24.00 10.11
N ARG A 241 33.27 -24.57 10.94
CA ARG A 241 33.46 -24.78 12.39
C ARG A 241 34.30 -25.98 12.78
N PHE A 242 34.32 -27.02 11.96
CA PHE A 242 35.07 -28.23 12.27
C PHE A 242 36.05 -28.57 11.14
N PRO A 243 37.24 -29.10 11.47
CA PRO A 243 38.13 -29.62 10.46
C PRO A 243 37.49 -30.84 9.79
N GLY A 244 37.19 -30.71 8.50
CA GLY A 244 36.79 -31.82 7.63
C GLY A 244 37.89 -32.12 6.61
N GLN A 245 37.81 -33.28 5.94
CA GLN A 245 38.79 -33.64 4.91
C GLN A 245 38.74 -32.71 3.68
N LEU A 246 37.66 -31.92 3.52
CA LEU A 246 37.54 -30.85 2.54
C LEU A 246 37.47 -29.49 3.28
N ASN A 247 38.61 -28.80 3.36
CA ASN A 247 38.70 -27.45 3.96
C ASN A 247 38.05 -26.40 3.04
N ALA A 248 36.72 -26.32 3.10
CA ALA A 248 35.92 -25.34 2.39
C ALA A 248 35.83 -24.05 3.22
N ASP A 249 36.37 -22.99 2.64
CA ASP A 249 36.23 -21.62 3.11
C ASP A 249 34.93 -21.02 2.54
N LEU A 250 34.32 -20.01 3.18
CA LEU A 250 33.20 -19.23 2.61
C LEU A 250 33.47 -18.83 1.16
N ARG A 251 34.67 -18.30 0.86
CA ARG A 251 35.06 -17.94 -0.52
C ARG A 251 35.08 -19.12 -1.48
N LYS A 252 35.52 -20.29 -1.02
CA LYS A 252 35.51 -21.49 -1.86
C LYS A 252 34.09 -22.00 -2.05
N LEU A 253 33.22 -21.84 -1.06
CA LEU A 253 31.81 -22.20 -1.18
C LEU A 253 31.15 -21.32 -2.26
N ALA A 254 31.31 -19.99 -2.17
CA ALA A 254 30.82 -19.04 -3.17
C ALA A 254 31.31 -19.39 -4.58
N VAL A 255 32.64 -19.50 -4.77
CA VAL A 255 33.24 -19.74 -6.09
C VAL A 255 32.81 -21.09 -6.69
N ASN A 256 32.58 -22.11 -5.85
CA ASN A 256 32.16 -23.43 -6.34
C ASN A 256 30.65 -23.51 -6.62
N MET A 257 29.84 -22.73 -5.90
CA MET A 257 28.39 -22.85 -5.93
C MET A 257 27.70 -21.78 -6.79
N VAL A 258 28.36 -20.65 -7.05
CA VAL A 258 27.83 -19.52 -7.82
C VAL A 258 28.51 -19.49 -9.21
N PRO A 259 27.94 -20.16 -10.23
CA PRO A 259 28.49 -20.11 -11.59
C PRO A 259 28.32 -18.74 -12.25
N PHE A 260 27.30 -17.98 -11.85
CA PHE A 260 27.02 -16.64 -12.34
C PHE A 260 26.75 -15.70 -11.16
N PRO A 261 27.34 -14.49 -11.11
CA PRO A 261 27.22 -13.58 -9.97
C PRO A 261 25.80 -13.24 -9.53
N ARG A 262 24.81 -13.29 -10.44
CA ARG A 262 23.39 -13.04 -10.13
C ARG A 262 22.60 -14.27 -9.64
N LEU A 263 23.18 -15.47 -9.74
CA LEU A 263 22.53 -16.74 -9.37
C LEU A 263 23.14 -17.31 -8.09
N HIS A 264 23.11 -16.51 -7.03
CA HIS A 264 23.65 -16.83 -5.70
C HIS A 264 22.59 -17.20 -4.67
N PHE A 265 21.36 -17.48 -5.12
CA PHE A 265 20.28 -17.95 -4.26
C PHE A 265 20.30 -19.48 -4.15
N PHE A 266 20.48 -19.97 -2.92
CA PHE A 266 20.59 -21.39 -2.60
C PHE A 266 19.34 -21.91 -1.89
N MET A 267 19.00 -23.15 -2.19
CA MET A 267 17.94 -23.91 -1.54
C MET A 267 18.58 -24.90 -0.56
N PRO A 268 18.50 -24.67 0.75
CA PRO A 268 19.03 -25.59 1.73
C PRO A 268 18.00 -26.70 2.04
N GLY A 269 18.51 -27.86 2.42
CA GLY A 269 17.73 -29.00 2.90
C GLY A 269 18.46 -29.71 4.03
N PHE A 270 17.71 -30.35 4.92
CA PHE A 270 18.30 -31.08 6.05
C PHE A 270 17.72 -32.49 6.12
N ALA A 271 18.58 -33.46 6.38
CA ALA A 271 18.21 -34.85 6.62
C ALA A 271 19.02 -35.40 7.81
N PRO A 272 18.47 -36.29 8.65
CA PRO A 272 17.12 -36.84 8.58
C PRO A 272 16.06 -35.92 9.22
N LEU A 273 14.88 -35.85 8.61
CA LEU A 273 13.69 -35.25 9.22
C LEU A 273 12.79 -36.37 9.74
N THR A 274 12.94 -36.69 11.02
CA THR A 274 12.18 -37.76 11.68
C THR A 274 11.57 -37.24 12.97
N SER A 275 10.34 -37.67 13.27
CA SER A 275 9.64 -37.25 14.48
C SER A 275 10.40 -37.66 15.74
N ARG A 276 10.38 -36.80 16.78
CA ARG A 276 11.16 -36.97 18.02
C ARG A 276 10.96 -38.34 18.69
N GLY A 277 9.79 -38.97 18.52
CA GLY A 277 9.49 -40.32 19.06
C GLY A 277 9.97 -41.50 18.20
N SER A 278 10.29 -41.29 16.93
CA SER A 278 10.70 -42.37 16.00
C SER A 278 12.22 -42.48 15.80
N GLN A 279 12.98 -41.49 16.29
CA GLN A 279 14.44 -41.39 16.14
C GLN A 279 15.21 -42.54 16.81
N GLN A 280 14.66 -43.14 17.89
CA GLN A 280 15.34 -44.22 18.62
C GLN A 280 15.27 -45.59 17.93
N TYR A 281 14.36 -45.81 16.98
CA TYR A 281 14.07 -47.13 16.41
C TYR A 281 14.57 -47.35 14.97
N ARG A 282 15.06 -46.32 14.28
CA ARG A 282 15.47 -46.42 12.86
C ARG A 282 16.99 -46.32 12.71
N ALA A 283 17.62 -47.36 12.17
CA ALA A 283 19.02 -47.31 11.77
C ALA A 283 19.14 -46.50 10.47
N LEU A 284 19.76 -45.33 10.55
CA LEU A 284 20.05 -44.49 9.38
C LEU A 284 21.25 -45.08 8.61
N THR A 285 21.18 -45.07 7.30
CA THR A 285 22.27 -45.49 6.40
C THR A 285 22.60 -44.36 5.42
N VAL A 286 23.81 -44.36 4.87
CA VAL A 286 24.24 -43.34 3.89
C VAL A 286 23.29 -43.31 2.67
N PRO A 287 22.88 -44.43 2.06
CA PRO A 287 21.94 -44.40 0.94
C PRO A 287 20.57 -43.80 1.31
N GLU A 288 20.04 -44.10 2.50
CA GLU A 288 18.76 -43.52 2.96
C GLU A 288 18.87 -42.02 3.18
N LEU A 289 19.97 -41.53 3.76
CA LEU A 289 20.20 -40.09 3.93
C LEU A 289 20.33 -39.40 2.57
N THR A 290 21.13 -39.94 1.66
CA THR A 290 21.29 -39.37 0.33
C THR A 290 19.96 -39.31 -0.40
N GLN A 291 19.12 -40.35 -0.30
CA GLN A 291 17.80 -40.33 -0.92
C GLN A 291 16.88 -39.27 -0.28
N GLN A 292 16.92 -39.11 1.04
CA GLN A 292 16.14 -38.09 1.75
C GLN A 292 16.60 -36.66 1.42
N MET A 293 17.89 -36.43 1.19
CA MET A 293 18.41 -35.10 0.84
C MET A 293 17.83 -34.56 -0.47
N PHE A 294 17.60 -35.44 -1.46
CA PHE A 294 17.04 -35.06 -2.76
C PHE A 294 15.50 -35.15 -2.81
N ASP A 295 14.84 -35.50 -1.70
CA ASP A 295 13.38 -35.46 -1.62
C ASP A 295 12.90 -34.02 -1.45
N ALA A 296 11.97 -33.60 -2.30
CA ALA A 296 11.37 -32.27 -2.27
C ALA A 296 10.75 -31.95 -0.90
N LYS A 297 10.29 -32.97 -0.17
CA LYS A 297 9.69 -32.83 1.17
C LYS A 297 10.65 -32.38 2.26
N ASN A 298 11.97 -32.46 2.01
CA ASN A 298 13.00 -32.10 2.99
C ASN A 298 13.72 -30.80 2.61
N MET A 299 13.28 -30.13 1.53
CA MET A 299 13.78 -28.84 1.10
C MET A 299 13.12 -27.73 1.92
N MET A 300 13.91 -26.75 2.33
CA MET A 300 13.43 -25.62 3.12
C MET A 300 12.86 -24.49 2.26
N ALA A 301 12.73 -24.68 0.95
CA ALA A 301 12.11 -23.75 0.02
C ALA A 301 10.92 -24.43 -0.66
N ALA A 302 9.77 -23.74 -0.77
CA ALA A 302 8.56 -24.31 -1.37
C ALA A 302 8.62 -24.23 -2.91
N CYS A 303 9.57 -24.96 -3.50
CA CYS A 303 9.72 -25.11 -4.94
C CYS A 303 9.95 -26.59 -5.25
N ASP A 304 9.34 -27.10 -6.31
CA ASP A 304 9.59 -28.49 -6.70
C ASP A 304 10.91 -28.55 -7.51
N PRO A 305 11.96 -29.21 -7.00
CA PRO A 305 13.22 -29.32 -7.73
C PRO A 305 13.09 -30.05 -9.07
N ARG A 306 11.98 -30.77 -9.31
CA ARG A 306 11.70 -31.44 -10.59
C ARG A 306 11.31 -30.49 -11.71
N HIS A 307 10.79 -29.30 -11.39
CA HIS A 307 10.45 -28.28 -12.39
C HIS A 307 11.65 -27.44 -12.84
N GLY A 308 12.82 -27.65 -12.22
CA GLY A 308 14.08 -26.99 -12.57
C GLY A 308 15.22 -27.95 -12.89
N ARG A 309 16.41 -27.39 -13.09
CA ARG A 309 17.67 -28.13 -13.16
C ARG A 309 18.65 -27.57 -12.14
N TYR A 310 19.38 -28.46 -11.49
CA TYR A 310 20.47 -28.13 -10.58
C TYR A 310 21.69 -27.65 -11.36
N LEU A 311 22.13 -26.43 -11.06
CA LEU A 311 23.37 -25.85 -11.54
C LEU A 311 24.55 -26.40 -10.75
N THR A 312 24.48 -26.31 -9.42
CA THR A 312 25.49 -26.81 -8.48
C THR A 312 24.82 -27.37 -7.24
N VAL A 313 25.42 -28.39 -6.64
CA VAL A 313 24.92 -29.05 -5.42
C VAL A 313 26.09 -29.28 -4.48
N ALA A 314 25.93 -28.88 -3.23
CA ALA A 314 26.82 -29.29 -2.14
C ALA A 314 26.05 -30.18 -1.15
N ALA A 315 26.64 -31.33 -0.84
CA ALA A 315 26.14 -32.28 0.14
C ALA A 315 27.14 -32.39 1.29
N ILE A 316 26.74 -31.91 2.47
CA ILE A 316 27.55 -31.93 3.68
C ILE A 316 27.02 -33.01 4.60
N PHE A 317 27.77 -34.08 4.76
CA PHE A 317 27.42 -35.17 5.65
C PHE A 317 28.16 -35.06 6.98
N ARG A 318 27.49 -35.42 8.07
CA ARG A 318 28.01 -35.41 9.44
C ARG A 318 27.85 -36.77 10.10
N GLY A 319 28.88 -37.19 10.83
CA GLY A 319 28.97 -38.46 11.54
C GLY A 319 30.08 -39.35 10.97
N ARG A 320 30.37 -40.46 11.67
CA ARG A 320 31.41 -41.42 11.25
C ARG A 320 30.93 -42.22 10.05
N MET A 321 31.43 -41.90 8.87
CA MET A 321 31.08 -42.56 7.61
C MET A 321 32.25 -42.57 6.63
N SER A 322 32.25 -43.55 5.72
CA SER A 322 33.29 -43.71 4.70
C SER A 322 33.05 -42.75 3.53
N MET A 323 34.02 -41.89 3.21
CA MET A 323 33.91 -40.96 2.08
C MET A 323 33.69 -41.71 0.75
N LYS A 324 34.31 -42.89 0.59
CA LYS A 324 34.14 -43.73 -0.60
C LYS A 324 32.68 -44.15 -0.81
N GLU A 325 32.00 -44.51 0.27
CA GLU A 325 30.59 -44.90 0.22
C GLU A 325 29.71 -43.69 -0.16
N VAL A 326 30.01 -42.52 0.38
CA VAL A 326 29.28 -41.27 0.09
C VAL A 326 29.46 -40.87 -1.37
N ASP A 327 30.69 -40.88 -1.88
CA ASP A 327 30.98 -40.51 -3.25
C ASP A 327 30.36 -41.50 -4.25
N GLU A 328 30.41 -42.81 -3.96
CA GLU A 328 29.72 -43.82 -4.77
C GLU A 328 28.20 -43.61 -4.79
N GLN A 329 27.59 -43.32 -3.65
CA GLN A 329 26.14 -43.04 -3.59
C GLN A 329 25.77 -41.75 -4.32
N MET A 330 26.57 -40.69 -4.18
CA MET A 330 26.33 -39.41 -4.86
C MET A 330 26.49 -39.54 -6.37
N LEU A 331 27.50 -40.29 -6.84
CA LEU A 331 27.68 -40.59 -8.26
C LEU A 331 26.50 -41.41 -8.81
N ASN A 332 25.99 -42.38 -8.03
CA ASN A 332 24.80 -43.15 -8.40
C ASN A 332 23.55 -42.27 -8.52
N VAL A 333 23.36 -41.30 -7.61
CA VAL A 333 22.25 -40.34 -7.69
C VAL A 333 22.41 -39.42 -8.89
N GLN A 334 23.61 -38.91 -9.14
CA GLN A 334 23.91 -38.07 -10.31
C GLN A 334 23.64 -38.81 -11.62
N ASN A 335 24.03 -40.09 -11.72
CA ASN A 335 23.79 -40.92 -12.90
C ASN A 335 22.30 -41.23 -13.09
N LYS A 336 21.55 -41.51 -12.01
CA LYS A 336 20.11 -41.77 -12.08
C LYS A 336 19.30 -40.54 -12.44
N ASN A 337 19.74 -39.36 -12.00
CA ASN A 337 19.03 -38.09 -12.13
C ASN A 337 19.71 -37.14 -13.12
N SER A 338 20.48 -37.65 -14.09
CA SER A 338 21.30 -36.84 -15.00
C SER A 338 20.49 -35.76 -15.73
N SER A 339 19.22 -36.03 -16.06
CA SER A 339 18.30 -35.06 -16.68
C SER A 339 17.97 -33.84 -15.82
N TYR A 340 18.11 -33.94 -14.50
CA TYR A 340 17.89 -32.84 -13.56
C TYR A 340 19.15 -32.03 -13.27
N PHE A 341 20.32 -32.47 -13.76
CA PHE A 341 21.58 -31.73 -13.64
C PHE A 341 21.91 -31.03 -14.95
N VAL A 342 22.61 -29.90 -14.85
CA VAL A 342 23.08 -29.17 -16.01
C VAL A 342 24.37 -29.79 -16.55
N GLU A 343 24.37 -30.20 -17.82
CA GLU A 343 25.46 -30.96 -18.45
C GLU A 343 26.73 -30.14 -18.74
N TRP A 344 26.61 -28.82 -18.90
CA TRP A 344 27.73 -27.95 -19.29
C TRP A 344 28.60 -27.47 -18.12
N ILE A 345 28.20 -27.72 -16.87
CA ILE A 345 29.01 -27.43 -15.68
C ILE A 345 29.73 -28.72 -15.26
N PRO A 346 31.07 -28.84 -15.48
CA PRO A 346 31.82 -29.99 -15.01
C PRO A 346 31.89 -30.00 -13.48
N ASN A 347 31.77 -31.19 -12.86
CA ASN A 347 31.85 -31.36 -11.40
C ASN A 347 30.87 -30.50 -10.58
N ASN A 348 29.60 -30.47 -11.02
CA ASN A 348 28.52 -29.72 -10.38
C ASN A 348 28.10 -30.22 -8.99
N VAL A 349 28.53 -31.41 -8.56
CA VAL A 349 28.27 -31.95 -7.22
C VAL A 349 29.54 -31.90 -6.38
N LYS A 350 29.45 -31.33 -5.17
CA LYS A 350 30.50 -31.33 -4.15
C LYS A 350 30.03 -32.05 -2.90
N THR A 351 30.86 -32.94 -2.39
CA THR A 351 30.61 -33.71 -1.17
C THR A 351 31.59 -33.27 -0.09
N ALA A 352 31.11 -33.13 1.14
CA ALA A 352 31.94 -32.89 2.31
C ALA A 352 31.51 -33.82 3.44
N VAL A 353 32.48 -34.35 4.19
CA VAL A 353 32.26 -35.25 5.32
C VAL A 353 32.94 -34.69 6.56
N CYS A 354 32.19 -34.62 7.66
CA CYS A 354 32.68 -34.26 8.97
C CYS A 354 32.38 -35.37 9.97
N ASP A 355 33.37 -35.79 10.76
CA ASP A 355 33.22 -36.90 11.71
C ASP A 355 32.40 -36.56 12.95
N ILE A 356 32.11 -35.27 13.20
CA ILE A 356 31.35 -34.81 14.37
C ILE A 356 29.85 -34.80 14.03
N PRO A 357 29.06 -35.71 14.62
CA PRO A 357 27.62 -35.72 14.43
C PRO A 357 26.96 -34.58 15.21
N PRO A 358 25.79 -34.07 14.77
CA PRO A 358 25.01 -33.13 15.57
C PRO A 358 24.43 -33.81 16.82
N ARG A 359 24.27 -33.04 17.89
CA ARG A 359 23.82 -33.55 19.19
C ARG A 359 22.40 -34.14 19.07
N GLY A 360 22.22 -35.39 19.49
CA GLY A 360 20.94 -36.11 19.40
C GLY A 360 20.78 -37.01 18.16
N LEU A 361 21.67 -36.94 17.18
CA LEU A 361 21.65 -37.81 15.98
C LEU A 361 23.00 -38.53 15.82
N LYS A 362 22.98 -39.74 15.26
CA LYS A 362 24.21 -40.50 14.95
C LYS A 362 24.86 -40.05 13.63
N MET A 363 24.04 -39.60 12.69
CA MET A 363 24.45 -39.11 11.38
C MET A 363 23.40 -38.15 10.83
N SER A 364 23.85 -37.16 10.06
CA SER A 364 22.99 -36.20 9.37
C SER A 364 23.61 -35.80 8.03
N ALA A 365 22.82 -35.19 7.16
CA ALA A 365 23.28 -34.65 5.91
C ALA A 365 22.53 -33.36 5.58
N THR A 366 23.26 -32.35 5.15
CA THR A 366 22.75 -31.03 4.77
C THR A 366 22.96 -30.87 3.28
N PHE A 367 21.90 -30.49 2.60
CA PHE A 367 21.87 -30.25 1.17
C PHE A 367 21.89 -28.74 0.92
N ILE A 368 22.67 -28.31 -0.07
CA ILE A 368 22.65 -26.94 -0.59
C ILE A 368 22.58 -27.07 -2.11
N GLY A 369 21.45 -26.68 -2.70
CA GLY A 369 21.26 -26.72 -4.14
C GLY A 369 21.12 -25.33 -4.74
N ASN A 370 21.92 -25.01 -5.75
CA ASN A 370 21.63 -23.93 -6.68
C ASN A 370 20.84 -24.50 -7.86
N SER A 371 19.56 -24.15 -7.99
CA SER A 371 18.69 -24.69 -9.03
C SER A 371 17.78 -23.61 -9.59
N THR A 372 17.45 -23.75 -10.87
CA THR A 372 16.50 -22.88 -11.56
C THR A 372 15.06 -23.00 -11.05
N ALA A 373 14.75 -24.01 -10.22
CA ALA A 373 13.44 -24.17 -9.59
C ALA A 373 13.10 -23.01 -8.64
N ILE A 374 14.10 -22.30 -8.10
CA ILE A 374 13.89 -21.15 -7.22
C ILE A 374 13.11 -20.01 -7.89
N GLN A 375 13.01 -20.01 -9.23
CA GLN A 375 12.15 -19.09 -9.97
C GLN A 375 10.68 -19.19 -9.56
N GLU A 376 10.19 -20.35 -9.09
CA GLU A 376 8.81 -20.52 -8.62
C GLU A 376 8.55 -19.66 -7.38
N LEU A 377 9.53 -19.58 -6.49
CA LEU A 377 9.46 -18.73 -5.30
C LEU A 377 9.37 -17.25 -5.68
N PHE A 378 10.22 -16.81 -6.62
CA PHE A 378 10.17 -15.43 -7.13
C PHE A 378 8.90 -15.12 -7.93
N LYS A 379 8.41 -16.07 -8.74
CA LYS A 379 7.13 -15.94 -9.45
C LYS A 379 5.97 -15.85 -8.47
N ARG A 380 5.95 -16.64 -7.40
CA ARG A 380 4.93 -16.56 -6.36
C ARG A 380 4.91 -15.18 -5.72
N ILE A 381 6.07 -14.65 -5.34
CA ILE A 381 6.18 -13.29 -4.78
C ILE A 381 5.74 -12.23 -5.80
N SER A 382 6.13 -12.37 -7.07
CA SER A 382 5.77 -11.44 -8.14
C SER A 382 4.29 -11.50 -8.53
N GLU A 383 3.68 -12.68 -8.59
CA GLU A 383 2.24 -12.87 -8.83
C GLU A 383 1.43 -12.31 -7.66
N GLN A 384 1.89 -12.49 -6.42
CA GLN A 384 1.28 -11.89 -5.24
C GLN A 384 1.40 -10.37 -5.24
N PHE A 385 2.59 -9.84 -5.55
CA PHE A 385 2.82 -8.41 -5.78
C PHE A 385 1.87 -7.88 -6.85
N THR A 386 1.74 -8.60 -7.98
CA THR A 386 0.87 -8.20 -9.10
C THR A 386 -0.62 -8.31 -8.74
N ALA A 387 -1.01 -9.33 -7.97
CA ALA A 387 -2.38 -9.54 -7.53
C ALA A 387 -2.82 -8.51 -6.48
N MET A 388 -1.91 -8.10 -5.58
CA MET A 388 -2.10 -6.97 -4.69
C MET A 388 -2.17 -5.66 -5.48
N PHE A 389 -1.23 -5.43 -6.40
CA PHE A 389 -1.18 -4.23 -7.25
C PHE A 389 -2.43 -4.07 -8.15
N ARG A 390 -3.13 -5.16 -8.49
CA ARG A 390 -4.31 -5.15 -9.38
C ARG A 390 -5.65 -4.98 -8.66
N ARG A 391 -5.73 -5.03 -7.34
CA ARG A 391 -7.02 -4.92 -6.62
C ARG A 391 -7.25 -3.48 -6.19
N LYS A 392 -8.38 -2.88 -6.59
CA LYS A 392 -8.65 -1.42 -6.58
C LYS A 392 -9.49 -1.00 -5.38
N ALA A 393 -9.16 0.14 -4.74
CA ALA A 393 -9.91 0.73 -3.62
C ALA A 393 -9.73 2.28 -3.56
N PHE A 394 -10.64 3.05 -2.92
CA PHE A 394 -10.68 4.54 -2.95
C PHE A 394 -10.54 5.17 -1.57
N LEU A 395 -10.14 6.46 -1.43
CA LEU A 395 -10.21 7.25 -0.18
C LEU A 395 -11.20 8.42 -0.28
N HIS A 396 -11.90 8.74 0.80
CA HIS A 396 -12.86 9.86 0.90
C HIS A 396 -12.50 10.85 2.00
N TRP A 397 -12.69 12.14 1.75
CA TRP A 397 -12.23 13.25 2.60
C TRP A 397 -13.32 14.30 2.84
N TYR A 398 -13.34 14.85 4.06
CA TYR A 398 -14.16 16.01 4.42
C TYR A 398 -13.32 17.12 5.04
N THR A 399 -13.55 18.37 4.61
CA THR A 399 -12.99 19.57 5.23
C THR A 399 -14.08 20.58 5.63
N GLY A 400 -14.09 21.00 6.90
CA GLY A 400 -14.95 22.08 7.42
C GLY A 400 -16.46 21.76 7.44
N GLU A 401 -17.32 22.74 7.11
CA GLU A 401 -18.79 22.55 6.97
C GLU A 401 -19.20 21.44 5.98
N GLY A 402 -18.26 20.91 5.19
CA GLY A 402 -18.42 19.71 4.36
C GLY A 402 -18.71 18.42 5.16
N ASP A 403 -18.31 18.35 6.43
CA ASP A 403 -18.52 17.18 7.30
C ASP A 403 -20.00 16.79 7.42
N LYS A 404 -20.90 17.78 7.58
CA LYS A 404 -22.35 17.53 7.72
C LYS A 404 -23.01 17.02 6.42
N ARG A 405 -22.43 17.34 5.26
CA ARG A 405 -22.87 16.80 3.96
C ARG A 405 -22.31 15.40 3.75
N GLY A 406 -21.07 15.21 4.19
CA GLY A 406 -20.37 13.95 4.18
C GLY A 406 -21.06 12.84 4.96
N THR A 407 -21.52 13.15 6.17
CA THR A 407 -22.30 12.21 6.98
C THR A 407 -23.55 11.74 6.25
N SER A 408 -24.27 12.64 5.59
CA SER A 408 -25.46 12.27 4.79
C SER A 408 -25.11 11.45 3.55
N PHE A 409 -23.95 11.67 2.94
CA PHE A 409 -23.45 10.80 1.87
C PHE A 409 -23.21 9.37 2.39
N TRP A 410 -22.46 9.22 3.49
CA TRP A 410 -22.19 7.92 4.11
C TRP A 410 -23.46 7.22 4.58
N GLU A 411 -24.44 7.95 5.10
CA GLU A 411 -25.77 7.42 5.43
C GLU A 411 -26.44 6.79 4.20
N VAL A 412 -26.50 7.54 3.09
CA VAL A 412 -27.14 7.07 1.86
C VAL A 412 -26.41 5.87 1.27
N ILE A 413 -25.07 5.87 1.22
CA ILE A 413 -24.33 4.74 0.67
C ILE A 413 -24.32 3.53 1.61
N SER A 414 -24.29 3.73 2.93
CA SER A 414 -24.42 2.64 3.91
C SER A 414 -25.77 1.95 3.76
N ASP A 415 -26.84 2.74 3.65
CA ASP A 415 -28.18 2.24 3.38
C ASP A 415 -28.28 1.49 2.04
N GLU A 416 -27.62 1.98 0.99
CA GLU A 416 -27.60 1.30 -0.33
C GLU A 416 -26.83 -0.02 -0.31
N HIS A 417 -25.78 -0.13 0.49
CA HIS A 417 -24.99 -1.35 0.68
C HIS A 417 -25.55 -2.25 1.81
N GLY A 418 -26.62 -1.85 2.50
CA GLY A 418 -27.23 -2.63 3.58
C GLY A 418 -26.36 -2.72 4.84
N ILE A 419 -25.50 -1.73 5.09
CA ILE A 419 -24.67 -1.64 6.29
C ILE A 419 -25.43 -0.88 7.39
N ASP A 420 -25.46 -1.44 8.59
CA ASP A 420 -26.03 -0.78 9.76
C ASP A 420 -25.04 0.21 10.43
N PRO A 421 -25.50 1.05 11.38
CA PRO A 421 -24.61 1.96 12.10
C PRO A 421 -23.50 1.29 12.92
N THR A 422 -23.56 -0.04 13.12
CA THR A 422 -22.52 -0.81 13.81
C THR A 422 -21.44 -1.34 12.87
N GLY A 423 -21.61 -1.14 11.57
CA GLY A 423 -20.76 -1.63 10.49
C GLY A 423 -21.12 -3.03 10.02
N THR A 424 -22.20 -3.64 10.52
CA THR A 424 -22.57 -5.02 10.17
C THR A 424 -23.45 -5.03 8.91
N TYR A 425 -23.17 -5.96 8.00
CA TYR A 425 -23.98 -6.13 6.78
C TYR A 425 -25.28 -6.89 7.07
N HIS A 426 -26.40 -6.29 6.70
CA HIS A 426 -27.76 -6.83 6.75
C HIS A 426 -28.48 -6.73 5.39
N GLY A 427 -27.72 -6.63 4.30
CA GLY A 427 -28.28 -6.50 2.95
C GLY A 427 -28.87 -7.79 2.38
N ASP A 428 -29.74 -7.63 1.39
CA ASP A 428 -30.50 -8.72 0.75
C ASP A 428 -29.88 -9.20 -0.58
N SER A 429 -28.83 -8.53 -1.10
CA SER A 429 -28.30 -8.78 -2.44
C SER A 429 -26.77 -8.88 -2.49
N ASP A 430 -26.25 -9.96 -3.07
CA ASP A 430 -24.81 -10.19 -3.24
C ASP A 430 -24.09 -9.07 -4.04
N LEU A 431 -24.81 -8.38 -4.93
CA LEU A 431 -24.28 -7.24 -5.71
C LEU A 431 -23.91 -6.04 -4.83
N GLN A 432 -24.44 -5.96 -3.61
CA GLN A 432 -24.09 -4.92 -2.63
C GLN A 432 -22.69 -5.15 -2.04
N LEU A 433 -22.22 -6.41 -1.98
CA LEU A 433 -20.92 -6.77 -1.43
C LEU A 433 -19.82 -6.81 -2.49
N GLU A 434 -20.16 -6.98 -3.77
CA GLU A 434 -19.19 -7.23 -4.85
C GLU A 434 -18.12 -6.13 -5.01
N ARG A 435 -18.48 -4.87 -4.75
CA ARG A 435 -17.58 -3.70 -4.80
C ARG A 435 -17.62 -2.83 -3.55
N ILE A 436 -17.92 -3.44 -2.39
CA ILE A 436 -18.00 -2.70 -1.13
C ILE A 436 -16.64 -2.14 -0.68
N ASN A 437 -15.55 -2.84 -1.05
CA ASN A 437 -14.16 -2.47 -0.80
C ASN A 437 -13.73 -1.14 -1.47
N VAL A 438 -14.56 -0.61 -2.36
CA VAL A 438 -14.35 0.68 -3.02
C VAL A 438 -14.40 1.80 -1.97
N TYR A 439 -15.38 1.78 -1.07
CA TYR A 439 -15.61 2.83 -0.06
C TYR A 439 -15.37 2.37 1.38
N TYR A 440 -15.44 1.06 1.66
CA TYR A 440 -15.34 0.52 3.00
C TYR A 440 -14.10 -0.37 3.16
N ASN A 441 -13.44 -0.25 4.29
CA ASN A 441 -12.46 -1.21 4.78
C ASN A 441 -13.19 -2.36 5.48
N GLU A 442 -12.86 -3.60 5.14
CA GLU A 442 -13.34 -4.77 5.87
C GLU A 442 -12.49 -4.98 7.14
N ALA A 443 -13.11 -4.82 8.30
CA ALA A 443 -12.50 -5.04 9.61
C ALA A 443 -12.83 -6.45 10.14
N THR A 444 -12.12 -6.86 11.19
CA THR A 444 -12.33 -8.16 11.84
C THR A 444 -13.76 -8.31 12.36
N GLY A 445 -14.37 -9.49 12.10
CA GLY A 445 -15.74 -9.79 12.50
C GLY A 445 -16.83 -9.38 11.50
N GLY A 446 -16.48 -9.15 10.23
CA GLY A 446 -17.45 -8.83 9.18
C GLY A 446 -18.03 -7.41 9.31
N LYS A 447 -17.26 -6.50 9.91
CA LYS A 447 -17.63 -5.09 10.05
C LYS A 447 -17.01 -4.27 8.94
N TYR A 448 -17.82 -3.45 8.28
CA TYR A 448 -17.41 -2.52 7.24
C TYR A 448 -17.27 -1.13 7.84
N VAL A 449 -16.10 -0.53 7.66
CA VAL A 449 -15.74 0.78 8.19
C VAL A 449 -15.49 1.73 7.03
N PRO A 450 -16.16 2.89 6.95
CA PRO A 450 -15.89 3.88 5.92
C PRO A 450 -14.42 4.26 5.86
N ARG A 451 -13.88 4.31 4.65
CA ARG A 451 -12.57 4.87 4.42
C ARG A 451 -12.66 6.38 4.22
N ALA A 452 -13.01 7.04 5.30
CA ALA A 452 -13.17 8.48 5.38
C ALA A 452 -12.11 9.07 6.32
N VAL A 453 -11.59 10.24 5.95
CA VAL A 453 -10.83 11.12 6.85
C VAL A 453 -11.62 12.41 7.03
N LEU A 454 -11.92 12.73 8.28
CA LEU A 454 -12.70 13.90 8.65
C LEU A 454 -11.75 14.95 9.21
N VAL A 455 -11.78 16.13 8.61
CA VAL A 455 -10.85 17.20 8.89
C VAL A 455 -11.61 18.49 9.17
N ASP A 456 -11.36 19.10 10.32
CA ASP A 456 -11.84 20.45 10.57
C ASP A 456 -10.93 21.18 11.54
N LEU A 457 -10.77 22.47 11.35
CA LEU A 457 -10.05 23.33 12.27
C LEU A 457 -10.88 23.61 13.54
N GLU A 458 -12.21 23.41 13.45
CA GLU A 458 -13.12 23.53 14.59
C GLU A 458 -13.49 22.18 15.21
N PRO A 459 -13.40 22.01 16.54
CA PRO A 459 -13.75 20.75 17.20
C PRO A 459 -15.28 20.49 17.27
N GLY A 460 -16.12 21.54 17.16
CA GLY A 460 -17.56 21.42 17.36
C GLY A 460 -18.32 20.65 16.26
N THR A 461 -17.76 20.61 15.06
CA THR A 461 -18.31 19.82 13.94
C THR A 461 -18.13 18.33 14.18
N MET A 462 -17.00 17.92 14.73
CA MET A 462 -16.68 16.52 15.05
C MET A 462 -17.65 15.92 16.08
N ASP A 463 -18.00 16.68 17.11
CA ASP A 463 -19.00 16.26 18.10
C ASP A 463 -20.38 16.06 17.45
N SER A 464 -20.74 16.95 16.53
CA SER A 464 -22.00 16.86 15.78
C SER A 464 -22.02 15.61 14.89
N VAL A 465 -20.91 15.32 14.18
CA VAL A 465 -20.76 14.13 13.33
C VAL A 465 -20.86 12.86 14.18
N ARG A 466 -20.16 12.80 15.31
CA ARG A 466 -20.16 11.63 16.21
C ARG A 466 -21.53 11.37 16.84
N SER A 467 -22.30 12.43 17.10
CA SER A 467 -23.69 12.34 17.58
C SER A 467 -24.70 11.93 16.51
N GLY A 468 -24.29 11.93 15.23
CA GLY A 468 -25.13 11.57 14.10
C GLY A 468 -25.49 10.08 14.07
N PRO A 469 -26.50 9.69 13.28
CA PRO A 469 -27.00 8.31 13.19
C PRO A 469 -25.94 7.26 12.87
N PHE A 470 -24.99 7.60 11.98
CA PHE A 470 -23.86 6.75 11.60
C PHE A 470 -22.53 7.23 12.18
N GLY A 471 -22.52 8.16 13.15
CA GLY A 471 -21.28 8.74 13.68
C GLY A 471 -20.32 7.73 14.30
N GLN A 472 -20.82 6.58 14.77
CA GLN A 472 -20.04 5.52 15.42
C GLN A 472 -19.35 4.56 14.44
N ILE A 473 -19.67 4.63 13.14
CA ILE A 473 -19.08 3.74 12.13
C ILE A 473 -17.67 4.21 11.70
N PHE A 474 -17.38 5.50 11.85
CA PHE A 474 -16.10 6.10 11.47
C PHE A 474 -14.99 5.71 12.46
N ARG A 475 -13.77 5.51 11.94
CA ARG A 475 -12.60 5.25 12.80
C ARG A 475 -12.29 6.47 13.66
N PRO A 476 -12.18 6.33 14.99
CA PRO A 476 -11.77 7.42 15.87
C PRO A 476 -10.41 8.03 15.47
N ASP A 477 -9.49 7.21 14.96
CA ASP A 477 -8.16 7.62 14.50
C ASP A 477 -8.19 8.52 13.26
N ASN A 478 -9.30 8.52 12.50
CA ASN A 478 -9.43 9.27 11.25
C ASN A 478 -10.08 10.65 11.44
N PHE A 479 -10.35 11.03 12.69
CA PHE A 479 -10.80 12.38 13.04
C PHE A 479 -9.58 13.24 13.35
N VAL A 480 -9.26 14.15 12.45
CA VAL A 480 -8.17 15.13 12.63
C VAL A 480 -8.79 16.49 12.81
N PHE A 481 -8.61 17.11 13.97
CA PHE A 481 -9.20 18.41 14.24
C PHE A 481 -8.27 19.38 14.94
N GLY A 482 -8.41 20.66 14.59
CA GLY A 482 -7.72 21.78 15.23
C GLY A 482 -8.41 22.23 16.51
N GLN A 483 -7.75 23.13 17.24
CA GLN A 483 -8.34 23.83 18.38
C GLN A 483 -8.85 25.24 18.03
N SER A 484 -8.45 25.76 16.87
CA SER A 484 -8.66 27.13 16.42
C SER A 484 -9.32 27.11 15.05
N GLY A 485 -10.50 27.71 14.91
CA GLY A 485 -11.22 27.76 13.65
C GLY A 485 -10.66 28.80 12.68
N ALA A 486 -10.80 28.56 11.37
CA ALA A 486 -10.39 29.51 10.34
C ALA A 486 -11.22 30.81 10.30
N GLY A 487 -12.40 30.84 10.94
CA GLY A 487 -13.23 32.05 11.04
C GLY A 487 -13.66 32.64 9.68
N ASN A 488 -13.95 31.78 8.70
CA ASN A 488 -14.28 32.14 7.32
C ASN A 488 -13.18 32.93 6.58
N ASN A 489 -11.93 32.76 6.97
CA ASN A 489 -10.76 33.33 6.28
C ASN A 489 -9.97 32.24 5.56
N TRP A 490 -9.90 32.33 4.22
CA TRP A 490 -9.13 31.40 3.38
C TRP A 490 -7.63 31.43 3.72
N ALA A 491 -7.04 32.60 3.95
CA ALA A 491 -5.60 32.72 4.24
C ALA A 491 -5.20 32.01 5.54
N LYS A 492 -6.08 32.02 6.55
CA LYS A 492 -5.88 31.22 7.77
C LYS A 492 -5.88 29.72 7.52
N GLY A 493 -6.83 29.26 6.70
CA GLY A 493 -6.89 27.87 6.30
C GLY A 493 -5.71 27.44 5.43
N HIS A 494 -5.14 28.34 4.64
CA HIS A 494 -4.10 27.99 3.66
C HIS A 494 -2.66 28.16 4.18
N TYR A 495 -2.38 29.23 4.93
CA TYR A 495 -1.00 29.59 5.31
C TYR A 495 -0.68 29.43 6.79
N THR A 496 -1.68 29.52 7.69
CA THR A 496 -1.42 29.51 9.14
C THR A 496 -1.96 28.25 9.80
N GLU A 497 -3.20 28.28 10.29
CA GLU A 497 -3.80 27.19 11.09
C GLU A 497 -3.93 25.88 10.30
N GLY A 498 -4.33 25.97 9.02
CA GLY A 498 -4.45 24.77 8.19
C GLY A 498 -3.10 24.19 7.77
N ALA A 499 -2.06 25.01 7.65
CA ALA A 499 -0.71 24.56 7.35
C ALA A 499 -0.07 23.82 8.55
N GLU A 500 -0.43 24.19 9.79
CA GLU A 500 0.01 23.42 10.97
C GLU A 500 -0.71 22.07 11.08
N LEU A 501 -1.99 21.99 10.69
CA LEU A 501 -2.78 20.76 10.79
C LEU A 501 -2.56 19.80 9.60
N VAL A 502 -2.18 20.31 8.42
CA VAL A 502 -2.13 19.51 7.17
C VAL A 502 -1.20 18.30 7.28
N ASP A 503 -0.08 18.40 7.99
CA ASP A 503 0.86 17.27 8.13
C ASP A 503 0.24 16.10 8.89
N SER A 504 -0.49 16.38 9.97
CA SER A 504 -1.24 15.35 10.72
C SER A 504 -2.30 14.70 9.85
N VAL A 505 -2.94 15.50 8.99
CA VAL A 505 -3.93 15.03 8.04
C VAL A 505 -3.29 14.14 6.97
N LEU A 506 -2.16 14.57 6.39
CA LEU A 506 -1.37 13.82 5.42
C LEU A 506 -0.90 12.48 5.99
N ASP A 507 -0.53 12.39 7.26
CA ASP A 507 -0.17 11.11 7.88
C ASP A 507 -1.34 10.13 7.94
N VAL A 508 -2.55 10.63 8.22
CA VAL A 508 -3.77 9.81 8.12
C VAL A 508 -4.08 9.47 6.67
N VAL A 509 -3.85 10.39 5.72
CA VAL A 509 -3.96 10.10 4.27
C VAL A 509 -3.07 8.93 3.93
N ARG A 510 -1.79 8.99 4.29
CA ARG A 510 -0.79 7.99 3.99
C ARG A 510 -1.18 6.65 4.58
N LYS A 511 -1.58 6.62 5.85
CA LYS A 511 -2.02 5.39 6.53
C LYS A 511 -3.20 4.74 5.81
N GLU A 512 -4.20 5.52 5.44
CA GLU A 512 -5.36 4.99 4.72
C GLU A 512 -5.01 4.63 3.27
N ALA A 513 -4.15 5.39 2.59
CA ALA A 513 -3.66 5.10 1.24
C ALA A 513 -2.80 3.84 1.18
N GLU A 514 -1.95 3.61 2.19
CA GLU A 514 -1.18 2.37 2.38
C GLU A 514 -2.08 1.18 2.70
N SER A 515 -3.23 1.41 3.36
CA SER A 515 -4.24 0.38 3.59
C SER A 515 -5.05 0.03 2.33
N CYS A 516 -4.91 0.81 1.25
CA CYS A 516 -5.55 0.54 -0.02
C CYS A 516 -4.70 -0.39 -0.89
N ASP A 517 -5.30 -1.44 -1.42
CA ASP A 517 -4.64 -2.33 -2.41
C ASP A 517 -4.18 -1.57 -3.68
N CYS A 518 -5.03 -0.70 -4.24
CA CYS A 518 -4.69 0.19 -5.36
C CYS A 518 -5.61 1.42 -5.34
N LEU A 519 -5.05 2.54 -4.91
CA LEU A 519 -5.76 3.80 -4.81
C LEU A 519 -6.18 4.32 -6.21
N GLN A 520 -7.47 4.49 -6.46
CA GLN A 520 -7.93 5.08 -7.72
C GLN A 520 -7.69 6.59 -7.76
N GLY A 521 -7.92 7.25 -6.63
CA GLY A 521 -7.95 8.69 -6.52
C GLY A 521 -8.51 9.13 -5.18
N PHE A 522 -8.56 10.44 -5.02
CA PHE A 522 -9.06 11.11 -3.83
C PHE A 522 -10.37 11.80 -4.18
N GLN A 523 -11.35 11.68 -3.29
CA GLN A 523 -12.58 12.47 -3.37
C GLN A 523 -12.67 13.42 -2.18
N LEU A 524 -12.59 14.72 -2.44
CA LEU A 524 -12.76 15.77 -1.45
C LEU A 524 -14.17 16.35 -1.50
N THR A 525 -14.82 16.48 -0.36
CA THR A 525 -16.08 17.25 -0.24
C THR A 525 -15.84 18.46 0.65
N HIS A 526 -15.97 19.65 0.06
CA HIS A 526 -15.66 20.91 0.74
C HIS A 526 -16.58 22.05 0.29
N SER A 527 -16.52 23.17 1.00
CA SER A 527 -17.20 24.41 0.60
C SER A 527 -16.20 25.49 0.26
N LEU A 528 -16.43 26.17 -0.85
CA LEU A 528 -15.57 27.26 -1.32
C LEU A 528 -15.81 28.58 -0.56
N GLY A 529 -16.94 28.71 0.13
CA GLY A 529 -17.30 29.94 0.87
C GLY A 529 -16.66 30.04 2.26
N GLY A 530 -16.39 28.90 2.92
CA GLY A 530 -15.81 28.86 4.27
C GLY A 530 -14.32 29.20 4.29
N GLY A 531 -13.68 29.14 5.47
CA GLY A 531 -12.22 29.33 5.61
C GLY A 531 -11.44 28.01 5.66
N THR A 532 -11.93 27.04 6.44
CA THR A 532 -11.32 25.71 6.56
C THR A 532 -11.52 24.91 5.27
N GLY A 533 -12.77 24.77 4.83
CA GLY A 533 -13.11 23.95 3.68
C GLY A 533 -12.42 24.42 2.40
N SER A 534 -12.32 25.73 2.20
CA SER A 534 -11.67 26.32 1.02
C SER A 534 -10.15 26.32 1.17
N GLY A 535 -9.60 27.06 2.16
CA GLY A 535 -8.16 27.29 2.29
C GLY A 535 -7.36 26.04 2.61
N MET A 536 -7.76 25.32 3.65
CA MET A 536 -7.09 24.07 4.03
C MET A 536 -7.41 22.96 3.01
N GLY A 537 -8.62 22.94 2.46
CA GLY A 537 -8.99 22.00 1.39
C GLY A 537 -8.11 22.13 0.16
N THR A 538 -7.88 23.36 -0.34
CA THR A 538 -7.01 23.57 -1.50
C THR A 538 -5.53 23.33 -1.20
N LEU A 539 -5.07 23.66 0.01
CA LEU A 539 -3.71 23.30 0.44
C LEU A 539 -3.50 21.79 0.40
N LEU A 540 -4.47 21.04 0.92
CA LEU A 540 -4.43 19.59 0.97
C LEU A 540 -4.49 18.97 -0.43
N ILE A 541 -5.30 19.52 -1.34
CA ILE A 541 -5.31 19.10 -2.75
C ILE A 541 -3.92 19.27 -3.37
N SER A 542 -3.29 20.43 -3.20
CA SER A 542 -1.96 20.71 -3.74
C SER A 542 -0.91 19.73 -3.19
N LYS A 543 -0.87 19.53 -1.86
CA LYS A 543 0.05 18.58 -1.21
C LYS A 543 -0.17 17.14 -1.67
N ILE A 544 -1.42 16.71 -1.85
CA ILE A 544 -1.73 15.38 -2.35
C ILE A 544 -1.34 15.25 -3.83
N ARG A 545 -1.49 16.31 -4.64
CA ARG A 545 -1.06 16.29 -6.04
C ARG A 545 0.46 16.19 -6.17
N GLU A 546 1.21 16.82 -5.27
CA GLU A 546 2.67 16.68 -5.16
C GLU A 546 3.07 15.23 -4.78
N GLU A 547 2.40 14.63 -3.79
CA GLU A 547 2.75 13.31 -3.27
C GLU A 547 2.22 12.15 -4.15
N TYR A 548 1.09 12.35 -4.81
CA TYR A 548 0.37 11.36 -5.62
C TYR A 548 -0.03 11.91 -7.01
N PRO A 549 0.94 12.28 -7.87
CA PRO A 549 0.66 12.91 -9.16
C PRO A 549 -0.12 12.02 -10.13
N ASP A 550 0.08 10.69 -10.06
CA ASP A 550 -0.57 9.73 -10.95
C ASP A 550 -2.03 9.41 -10.56
N ARG A 551 -2.57 10.02 -9.49
CA ARG A 551 -3.89 9.69 -8.95
C ARG A 551 -4.92 10.76 -9.30
N ILE A 552 -6.14 10.30 -9.58
CA ILE A 552 -7.25 11.20 -9.94
C ILE A 552 -7.68 12.00 -8.70
N MET A 553 -7.83 13.30 -8.86
CA MET A 553 -8.33 14.21 -7.83
C MET A 553 -9.72 14.71 -8.20
N ASN A 554 -10.72 14.28 -7.43
CA ASN A 554 -12.11 14.67 -7.61
C ASN A 554 -12.58 15.53 -6.45
N THR A 555 -13.30 16.62 -6.75
CA THR A 555 -13.89 17.47 -5.71
C THR A 555 -15.39 17.66 -5.88
N PHE A 556 -16.11 17.62 -4.77
CA PHE A 556 -17.49 18.07 -4.64
C PHE A 556 -17.45 19.43 -3.96
N SER A 557 -17.49 20.46 -4.80
CA SER A 557 -17.24 21.84 -4.41
C SER A 557 -18.56 22.58 -4.30
N VAL A 558 -18.91 22.96 -3.06
CA VAL A 558 -20.11 23.76 -2.83
C VAL A 558 -19.79 25.24 -2.95
N VAL A 559 -20.39 25.84 -3.97
CA VAL A 559 -20.26 27.24 -4.34
C VAL A 559 -21.17 28.08 -3.43
N PRO A 560 -20.66 29.17 -2.84
CA PRO A 560 -21.45 30.06 -2.00
C PRO A 560 -22.56 30.78 -2.79
N SER A 561 -23.62 31.16 -2.08
CA SER A 561 -24.72 31.96 -2.64
C SER A 561 -25.17 33.03 -1.66
N PRO A 562 -25.43 34.27 -2.13
CA PRO A 562 -25.95 35.36 -1.30
C PRO A 562 -27.33 35.09 -0.69
N LYS A 563 -28.10 34.12 -1.24
CA LYS A 563 -29.44 33.79 -0.73
C LYS A 563 -29.41 32.92 0.51
N VAL A 564 -28.31 32.19 0.73
CA VAL A 564 -28.21 31.13 1.74
C VAL A 564 -27.21 31.49 2.84
N SER A 565 -26.27 32.40 2.57
CA SER A 565 -25.21 32.74 3.53
C SER A 565 -25.24 34.20 4.00
N ASP A 566 -24.88 34.39 5.27
CA ASP A 566 -24.78 35.69 5.96
C ASP A 566 -23.34 36.26 5.94
N THR A 567 -22.36 35.50 5.43
CA THR A 567 -20.96 35.91 5.37
C THR A 567 -20.62 36.71 4.12
N VAL A 568 -20.02 37.88 4.32
CA VAL A 568 -19.70 38.80 3.21
C VAL A 568 -18.40 38.47 2.46
N VAL A 569 -17.48 37.71 3.07
CA VAL A 569 -16.14 37.43 2.51
C VAL A 569 -16.07 36.19 1.62
N GLU A 570 -17.18 35.48 1.42
CA GLU A 570 -17.22 34.23 0.63
C GLU A 570 -16.73 34.38 -0.82
N PRO A 571 -16.99 35.49 -1.54
CA PRO A 571 -16.45 35.66 -2.88
C PRO A 571 -14.92 35.67 -2.91
N TYR A 572 -14.24 36.20 -1.88
CA TYR A 572 -12.77 36.13 -1.79
C TYR A 572 -12.32 34.68 -1.66
N ASN A 573 -12.90 33.95 -0.70
CA ASN A 573 -12.54 32.56 -0.45
C ASN A 573 -12.80 31.68 -1.68
N ALA A 574 -13.91 31.92 -2.39
CA ALA A 574 -14.29 31.17 -3.58
C ALA A 574 -13.36 31.45 -4.76
N THR A 575 -13.01 32.71 -5.04
CA THR A 575 -12.09 33.04 -6.14
C THR A 575 -10.70 32.44 -5.91
N LEU A 576 -10.17 32.55 -4.69
CA LEU A 576 -8.87 31.97 -4.34
C LEU A 576 -8.90 30.44 -4.41
N ALA A 577 -9.99 29.81 -3.96
CA ALA A 577 -10.11 28.37 -4.03
C ALA A 577 -10.27 27.87 -5.48
N VAL A 578 -11.05 28.56 -6.32
CA VAL A 578 -11.22 28.20 -7.74
C VAL A 578 -9.89 28.25 -8.46
N HIS A 579 -9.06 29.27 -8.23
CA HIS A 579 -7.72 29.35 -8.80
C HIS A 579 -6.90 28.07 -8.54
N GLN A 580 -6.92 27.57 -7.30
CA GLN A 580 -6.22 26.33 -6.94
C GLN A 580 -6.87 25.07 -7.51
N LEU A 581 -8.20 25.05 -7.68
CA LEU A 581 -8.92 23.91 -8.26
C LEU A 581 -8.64 23.74 -9.75
N VAL A 582 -8.51 24.84 -10.50
CA VAL A 582 -8.23 24.83 -11.94
C VAL A 582 -6.92 24.09 -12.27
N GLU A 583 -5.92 24.18 -11.40
CA GLU A 583 -4.59 23.60 -11.67
C GLU A 583 -4.44 22.21 -11.04
N ASN A 584 -5.03 21.97 -9.87
CA ASN A 584 -4.71 20.80 -9.07
C ASN A 584 -5.79 19.69 -9.07
N THR A 585 -6.93 19.90 -9.75
CA THR A 585 -8.01 18.90 -9.80
C THR A 585 -8.27 18.37 -11.20
N ASP A 586 -8.69 17.10 -11.30
CA ASP A 586 -9.01 16.47 -12.57
C ASP A 586 -10.52 16.51 -12.86
N GLU A 587 -11.37 16.49 -11.82
CA GLU A 587 -12.82 16.64 -11.93
C GLU A 587 -13.38 17.47 -10.77
N THR A 588 -14.14 18.52 -11.06
CA THR A 588 -14.82 19.32 -10.02
C THR A 588 -16.33 19.38 -10.27
N TYR A 589 -17.09 18.81 -9.34
CA TYR A 589 -18.55 18.87 -9.35
C TYR A 589 -19.03 20.13 -8.65
N CYS A 590 -19.52 21.09 -9.43
CA CYS A 590 -20.01 22.37 -8.92
C CYS A 590 -21.43 22.21 -8.37
N ILE A 591 -21.58 22.38 -7.06
CA ILE A 591 -22.87 22.35 -6.38
C ILE A 591 -23.17 23.76 -5.89
N ASP A 592 -24.25 24.36 -6.36
CA ASP A 592 -24.63 25.71 -5.99
C ASP A 592 -25.75 25.70 -4.94
N ASN A 593 -25.50 26.35 -3.79
CA ASN A 593 -26.50 26.53 -2.75
C ASN A 593 -27.74 27.30 -3.26
N GLU A 594 -27.58 28.20 -4.24
CA GLU A 594 -28.69 28.92 -4.86
C GLU A 594 -29.65 27.97 -5.58
N ALA A 595 -29.11 27.08 -6.40
CA ALA A 595 -29.87 26.10 -7.16
C ALA A 595 -30.56 25.11 -6.23
N LEU A 596 -29.85 24.60 -5.22
CA LEU A 596 -30.42 23.72 -4.20
C LEU A 596 -31.59 24.37 -3.46
N TYR A 597 -31.45 25.64 -3.08
CA TYR A 597 -32.52 26.39 -2.43
C TYR A 597 -33.73 26.56 -3.34
N ASP A 598 -33.52 26.97 -4.61
CA ASP A 598 -34.60 27.14 -5.58
C ASP A 598 -35.31 25.81 -5.91
N ILE A 599 -34.58 24.68 -5.97
CA ILE A 599 -35.16 23.34 -6.10
C ILE A 599 -36.05 23.00 -4.90
N CYS A 600 -35.54 23.17 -3.68
CA CYS A 600 -36.29 22.88 -2.46
C CYS A 600 -37.55 23.74 -2.35
N PHE A 601 -37.43 25.04 -2.62
CA PHE A 601 -38.53 25.99 -2.48
C PHE A 601 -39.56 25.87 -3.60
N ARG A 602 -39.13 25.84 -4.87
CA ARG A 602 -40.03 25.88 -6.03
C ARG A 602 -40.50 24.50 -6.47
N THR A 603 -39.60 23.51 -6.53
CA THR A 603 -39.88 22.18 -7.06
C THR A 603 -40.43 21.24 -5.98
N LEU A 604 -39.76 21.17 -4.83
CA LEU A 604 -40.21 20.32 -3.71
C LEU A 604 -41.30 20.97 -2.84
N LYS A 605 -41.56 22.26 -3.05
CA LYS A 605 -42.57 23.07 -2.33
C LYS A 605 -42.36 23.11 -0.82
N LEU A 606 -41.10 23.13 -0.38
CA LEU A 606 -40.74 23.34 1.02
C LEU A 606 -40.77 24.84 1.33
N THR A 607 -41.60 25.26 2.28
CA THR A 607 -41.77 26.68 2.64
C THR A 607 -40.53 27.27 3.31
N THR A 608 -39.76 26.44 4.02
CA THR A 608 -38.52 26.83 4.72
C THR A 608 -37.48 25.71 4.54
N PRO A 609 -36.70 25.73 3.44
CA PRO A 609 -35.64 24.75 3.21
C PRO A 609 -34.61 24.79 4.34
N THR A 610 -34.28 23.64 4.91
CA THR A 610 -33.21 23.52 5.91
C THR A 610 -31.94 22.96 5.27
N TYR A 611 -30.77 23.16 5.88
CA TYR A 611 -29.53 22.52 5.40
C TYR A 611 -29.64 21.00 5.29
N GLY A 612 -30.46 20.34 6.12
CA GLY A 612 -30.72 18.90 5.98
C GLY A 612 -31.39 18.54 4.66
N ASP A 613 -32.30 19.38 4.15
CA ASP A 613 -32.98 19.16 2.87
C ASP A 613 -32.02 19.38 1.69
N LEU A 614 -31.16 20.40 1.77
CA LEU A 614 -30.12 20.65 0.78
C LEU A 614 -29.10 19.49 0.75
N ASN A 615 -28.65 19.05 1.92
CA ASN A 615 -27.70 17.96 2.06
C ASN A 615 -28.27 16.65 1.51
N HIS A 616 -29.57 16.40 1.66
CA HIS A 616 -30.23 15.22 1.07
C HIS A 616 -30.16 15.21 -0.46
N LEU A 617 -30.30 16.37 -1.12
CA LEU A 617 -30.13 16.48 -2.57
C LEU A 617 -28.68 16.24 -2.98
N VAL A 618 -27.73 16.83 -2.26
CA VAL A 618 -26.30 16.65 -2.49
C VAL A 618 -25.91 15.18 -2.34
N SER A 619 -26.35 14.51 -1.26
CA SER A 619 -26.06 13.08 -1.04
C SER A 619 -26.66 12.19 -2.12
N ALA A 620 -27.85 12.51 -2.63
CA ALA A 620 -28.48 11.77 -3.72
C ALA A 620 -27.68 11.90 -5.02
N THR A 621 -27.22 13.12 -5.34
CA THR A 621 -26.35 13.37 -6.50
C THR A 621 -25.00 12.67 -6.35
N MET A 622 -24.33 12.77 -5.20
CA MET A 622 -23.07 12.09 -4.94
C MET A 622 -23.22 10.56 -5.04
N SER A 623 -24.30 10.00 -4.49
CA SER A 623 -24.63 8.57 -4.66
C SER A 623 -24.80 8.22 -6.14
N GLY A 624 -25.50 9.05 -6.90
CA GLY A 624 -25.72 8.91 -8.33
C GLY A 624 -24.43 8.88 -9.15
N VAL A 625 -23.56 9.88 -8.97
CA VAL A 625 -22.26 10.00 -9.66
C VAL A 625 -21.36 8.79 -9.37
N THR A 626 -21.32 8.36 -8.11
CA THR A 626 -20.45 7.26 -7.64
C THR A 626 -21.03 5.86 -7.91
N THR A 627 -22.23 5.76 -8.48
CA THR A 627 -22.91 4.48 -8.72
C THR A 627 -22.09 3.55 -9.61
N CYS A 628 -21.48 4.08 -10.68
CA CYS A 628 -20.66 3.31 -11.62
C CYS A 628 -19.40 2.70 -10.97
N LEU A 629 -18.98 3.25 -9.84
CA LEU A 629 -17.83 2.78 -9.07
C LEU A 629 -18.27 1.71 -8.06
N ARG A 630 -19.38 1.95 -7.36
CA ARG A 630 -19.89 1.14 -6.24
C ARG A 630 -20.61 -0.13 -6.66
N PHE A 631 -21.21 -0.17 -7.85
CA PHE A 631 -21.92 -1.34 -8.34
C PHE A 631 -21.35 -1.81 -9.68
N PRO A 632 -21.29 -3.12 -9.91
CA PRO A 632 -20.97 -3.65 -11.23
C PRO A 632 -22.09 -3.24 -12.22
N GLY A 633 -21.69 -2.63 -13.34
CA GLY A 633 -22.57 -2.26 -14.44
C GLY A 633 -21.99 -2.72 -15.77
N GLN A 634 -22.81 -2.76 -16.82
CA GLN A 634 -22.35 -3.19 -18.15
C GLN A 634 -21.30 -2.24 -18.75
N LEU A 635 -21.31 -0.96 -18.33
CA LEU A 635 -20.26 0.01 -18.61
C LEU A 635 -19.30 0.08 -17.40
N ASN A 636 -18.22 -0.71 -17.43
CA ASN A 636 -17.16 -0.67 -16.41
C ASN A 636 -16.28 0.58 -16.59
N ALA A 637 -16.77 1.72 -16.13
CA ALA A 637 -16.07 2.99 -16.13
C ALA A 637 -15.42 3.25 -14.76
N ASP A 638 -14.08 3.17 -14.72
CA ASP A 638 -13.28 3.70 -13.62
C ASP A 638 -13.32 5.24 -13.66
N LEU A 639 -12.97 5.93 -12.56
CA LEU A 639 -12.92 7.41 -12.53
C LEU A 639 -12.04 7.98 -13.64
N ARG A 640 -10.87 7.39 -13.89
CA ARG A 640 -9.99 7.82 -14.99
C ARG A 640 -10.69 7.72 -16.36
N LYS A 641 -11.54 6.70 -16.57
CA LYS A 641 -12.32 6.60 -17.82
C LYS A 641 -13.45 7.62 -17.86
N LEU A 642 -14.05 7.97 -16.72
CA LEU A 642 -15.03 9.04 -16.66
C LEU A 642 -14.36 10.38 -17.02
N ALA A 643 -13.24 10.71 -16.38
CA ALA A 643 -12.42 11.90 -16.66
C ALA A 643 -12.07 12.01 -18.14
N VAL A 644 -11.47 10.96 -18.73
CA VAL A 644 -11.06 10.95 -20.15
C VAL A 644 -12.24 11.13 -21.11
N ASN A 645 -13.44 10.68 -20.74
CA ASN A 645 -14.63 10.88 -21.59
C ASN A 645 -15.31 12.24 -21.38
N MET A 646 -15.11 12.88 -20.23
CA MET A 646 -15.84 14.09 -19.82
C MET A 646 -15.00 15.37 -19.93
N VAL A 647 -13.68 15.27 -19.88
CA VAL A 647 -12.75 16.41 -19.88
C VAL A 647 -12.00 16.42 -21.23
N PRO A 648 -12.46 17.21 -22.22
CA PRO A 648 -11.74 17.36 -23.48
C PRO A 648 -10.47 18.22 -23.32
N PHE A 649 -10.51 19.22 -22.44
CA PHE A 649 -9.40 20.14 -22.17
C PHE A 649 -9.08 20.17 -20.67
N PRO A 650 -7.81 20.15 -20.25
CA PRO A 650 -7.41 20.00 -18.86
C PRO A 650 -8.04 21.05 -17.90
N ARG A 651 -8.16 22.31 -18.30
CA ARG A 651 -8.74 23.39 -17.47
C ARG A 651 -10.27 23.35 -17.40
N LEU A 652 -10.94 22.72 -18.37
CA LEU A 652 -12.41 22.71 -18.49
C LEU A 652 -13.01 21.44 -17.85
N HIS A 653 -12.74 21.24 -16.57
CA HIS A 653 -13.17 20.05 -15.81
C HIS A 653 -14.26 20.35 -14.75
N PHE A 654 -14.94 21.50 -14.85
CA PHE A 654 -16.06 21.86 -13.99
C PHE A 654 -17.38 21.31 -14.52
N PHE A 655 -18.02 20.43 -13.75
CA PHE A 655 -19.25 19.76 -14.13
C PHE A 655 -20.48 20.35 -13.45
N MET A 656 -21.58 20.38 -14.20
CA MET A 656 -22.93 20.66 -13.72
C MET A 656 -23.64 19.35 -13.40
N PRO A 657 -23.86 19.02 -12.12
CA PRO A 657 -24.62 17.84 -11.76
C PRO A 657 -26.13 18.12 -11.83
N GLY A 658 -26.90 17.07 -12.14
CA GLY A 658 -28.36 17.08 -12.05
C GLY A 658 -28.87 15.74 -11.53
N PHE A 659 -30.04 15.75 -10.90
CA PHE A 659 -30.66 14.52 -10.40
C PHE A 659 -32.15 14.49 -10.75
N ALA A 660 -32.61 13.34 -11.21
CA ALA A 660 -34.02 13.05 -11.45
C ALA A 660 -34.39 11.70 -10.83
N PRO A 661 -35.58 11.55 -10.23
CA PRO A 661 -36.66 12.53 -10.17
C PRO A 661 -36.61 13.41 -8.92
N LEU A 662 -36.93 14.69 -9.08
CA LEU A 662 -37.17 15.63 -7.99
C LEU A 662 -38.68 15.73 -7.75
N THR A 663 -39.22 14.86 -6.90
CA THR A 663 -40.66 14.86 -6.57
C THR A 663 -40.88 15.08 -5.08
N SER A 664 -41.90 15.87 -4.75
CA SER A 664 -42.29 16.07 -3.35
C SER A 664 -42.77 14.75 -2.71
N ARG A 665 -42.50 14.58 -1.40
CA ARG A 665 -42.89 13.37 -0.64
C ARG A 665 -44.38 13.02 -0.75
N GLY A 666 -45.26 14.01 -0.95
CA GLY A 666 -46.70 13.81 -1.13
C GLY A 666 -47.14 13.44 -2.55
N SER A 667 -46.33 13.76 -3.58
CA SER A 667 -46.64 13.46 -4.99
C SER A 667 -46.01 12.16 -5.50
N GLN A 668 -45.06 11.60 -4.74
CA GLN A 668 -44.28 10.42 -5.12
C GLN A 668 -45.14 9.14 -5.30
N GLN A 669 -46.26 9.02 -4.58
CA GLN A 669 -47.16 7.85 -4.67
C GLN A 669 -48.07 7.84 -5.91
N TYR A 670 -48.28 9.00 -6.55
CA TYR A 670 -49.26 9.14 -7.64
C TYR A 670 -48.62 9.27 -9.03
N ARG A 671 -47.29 9.44 -9.12
CA ARG A 671 -46.59 9.67 -10.39
C ARG A 671 -45.89 8.40 -10.87
N ALA A 672 -46.31 7.86 -12.01
CA ALA A 672 -45.63 6.75 -12.66
C ALA A 672 -44.40 7.30 -13.42
N LEU A 673 -43.22 7.10 -12.84
CA LEU A 673 -41.96 7.47 -13.49
C LEU A 673 -41.71 6.55 -14.70
N THR A 674 -41.34 7.14 -15.83
CA THR A 674 -40.95 6.44 -17.07
C THR A 674 -39.59 6.94 -17.55
N VAL A 675 -38.90 6.16 -18.38
CA VAL A 675 -37.59 6.55 -18.92
C VAL A 675 -37.66 7.90 -19.68
N PRO A 676 -38.65 8.15 -20.55
CA PRO A 676 -38.78 9.45 -21.23
C PRO A 676 -38.97 10.63 -20.26
N GLU A 677 -39.74 10.45 -19.17
CA GLU A 677 -39.91 11.49 -18.16
C GLU A 677 -38.62 11.78 -17.40
N LEU A 678 -37.83 10.75 -17.08
CA LEU A 678 -36.52 10.91 -16.45
C LEU A 678 -35.58 11.67 -17.38
N THR A 679 -35.47 11.26 -18.64
CA THR A 679 -34.63 11.94 -19.63
C THR A 679 -35.04 13.40 -19.81
N GLN A 680 -36.35 13.69 -19.90
CA GLN A 680 -36.82 15.07 -20.04
C GLN A 680 -36.52 15.92 -18.79
N GLN A 681 -36.63 15.34 -17.59
CA GLN A 681 -36.31 16.01 -16.34
C GLN A 681 -34.81 16.25 -16.18
N MET A 682 -33.94 15.37 -16.67
CA MET A 682 -32.49 15.55 -16.57
C MET A 682 -31.99 16.79 -17.31
N PHE A 683 -32.57 17.08 -18.48
CA PHE A 683 -32.19 18.24 -19.29
C PHE A 683 -33.00 19.51 -18.97
N ASP A 684 -33.85 19.50 -17.94
CA ASP A 684 -34.56 20.70 -17.50
C ASP A 684 -33.64 21.55 -16.61
N ALA A 685 -33.55 22.85 -16.90
CA ALA A 685 -32.72 23.80 -16.15
C ALA A 685 -33.08 23.83 -14.65
N LYS A 686 -34.35 23.52 -14.32
CA LYS A 686 -34.84 23.48 -12.94
C LYS A 686 -34.29 22.35 -12.09
N ASN A 687 -33.69 21.33 -12.71
CA ASN A 687 -33.17 20.15 -12.04
C ASN A 687 -31.64 20.14 -11.95
N MET A 688 -31.00 21.19 -12.46
CA MET A 688 -29.56 21.37 -12.33
C MET A 688 -29.22 21.83 -10.92
N MET A 689 -28.17 21.25 -10.36
CA MET A 689 -27.64 21.61 -9.04
C MET A 689 -26.67 22.79 -9.09
N ALA A 690 -26.41 23.34 -10.28
CA ALA A 690 -25.70 24.60 -10.49
C ALA A 690 -26.69 25.63 -11.05
N ALA A 691 -26.66 26.87 -10.55
CA ALA A 691 -27.61 27.90 -10.96
C ALA A 691 -27.21 28.57 -12.28
N CYS A 692 -27.12 27.77 -13.34
CA CYS A 692 -26.92 28.23 -14.70
C CYS A 692 -28.04 27.71 -15.60
N ASP A 693 -28.43 28.46 -16.63
CA ASP A 693 -29.34 27.93 -17.65
C ASP A 693 -28.52 27.21 -18.73
N PRO A 694 -28.65 25.87 -18.88
CA PRO A 694 -27.88 25.15 -19.89
C PRO A 694 -28.19 25.57 -21.34
N ARG A 695 -29.27 26.33 -21.56
CA ARG A 695 -29.64 26.86 -22.88
C ARG A 695 -28.80 28.06 -23.30
N HIS A 696 -28.13 28.73 -22.37
CA HIS A 696 -27.25 29.86 -22.67
C HIS A 696 -25.86 29.41 -23.13
N GLY A 697 -25.55 28.11 -23.07
CA GLY A 697 -24.30 27.53 -23.53
C GLY A 697 -24.52 26.31 -24.41
N ARG A 698 -23.41 25.60 -24.67
CA ARG A 698 -23.41 24.31 -25.35
C ARG A 698 -22.81 23.24 -24.43
N TYR A 699 -23.22 22.00 -24.61
CA TYR A 699 -22.64 20.85 -23.94
C TYR A 699 -21.41 20.36 -24.72
N LEU A 700 -20.27 20.36 -24.04
CA LEU A 700 -19.04 19.72 -24.52
C LEU A 700 -19.23 18.20 -24.43
N THR A 701 -19.50 17.70 -23.22
CA THR A 701 -19.69 16.27 -22.93
C THR A 701 -20.82 16.08 -21.92
N VAL A 702 -21.50 14.93 -22.01
CA VAL A 702 -22.61 14.58 -21.11
C VAL A 702 -22.49 13.12 -20.70
N ALA A 703 -22.59 12.86 -19.40
CA ALA A 703 -22.79 11.52 -18.86
C ALA A 703 -24.16 11.42 -18.16
N ALA A 704 -24.91 10.37 -18.51
CA ALA A 704 -26.22 10.07 -17.95
C ALA A 704 -26.19 8.68 -17.28
N ILE A 705 -26.33 8.65 -15.95
CA ILE A 705 -26.31 7.42 -15.16
C ILE A 705 -27.74 7.10 -14.73
N PHE A 706 -28.36 6.13 -15.39
CA PHE A 706 -29.68 5.65 -15.03
C PHE A 706 -29.57 4.48 -14.04
N ARG A 707 -30.45 4.47 -13.03
CA ARG A 707 -30.53 3.42 -12.00
C ARG A 707 -31.92 2.80 -11.94
N GLY A 708 -31.99 1.49 -11.79
CA GLY A 708 -33.22 0.70 -11.71
C GLY A 708 -33.41 -0.22 -12.92
N ARG A 709 -34.40 -1.12 -12.85
CA ARG A 709 -34.68 -2.07 -13.94
C ARG A 709 -35.36 -1.37 -15.11
N MET A 710 -34.63 -1.17 -16.20
CA MET A 710 -35.13 -0.54 -17.43
C MET A 710 -34.53 -1.18 -18.68
N SER A 711 -35.16 -0.93 -19.83
CA SER A 711 -34.67 -1.40 -21.13
C SER A 711 -33.58 -0.46 -21.66
N MET A 712 -32.37 -0.97 -21.90
CA MET A 712 -31.28 -0.17 -22.48
C MET A 712 -31.66 0.43 -23.83
N LYS A 713 -32.38 -0.34 -24.66
CA LYS A 713 -32.87 0.14 -25.95
C LYS A 713 -33.73 1.40 -25.80
N GLU A 714 -34.58 1.44 -24.78
CA GLU A 714 -35.43 2.61 -24.53
C GLU A 714 -34.60 3.81 -24.05
N VAL A 715 -33.61 3.58 -23.19
CA VAL A 715 -32.68 4.63 -22.72
C VAL A 715 -31.91 5.22 -23.90
N ASP A 716 -31.33 4.39 -24.76
CA ASP A 716 -30.55 4.83 -25.92
C ASP A 716 -31.42 5.58 -26.93
N GLU A 717 -32.64 5.09 -27.20
CA GLU A 717 -33.60 5.77 -28.07
C GLU A 717 -33.99 7.15 -27.53
N GLN A 718 -34.22 7.28 -26.22
CA GLN A 718 -34.56 8.58 -25.61
C GLN A 718 -33.39 9.56 -25.62
N MET A 719 -32.17 9.10 -25.34
CA MET A 719 -30.99 9.96 -25.35
C MET A 719 -30.68 10.45 -26.77
N LEU A 720 -30.78 9.57 -27.78
CA LEU A 720 -30.64 9.94 -29.18
C LEU A 720 -31.74 10.93 -29.62
N ASN A 721 -32.98 10.75 -29.15
CA ASN A 721 -34.09 11.66 -29.43
C ASN A 721 -33.84 13.07 -28.86
N VAL A 722 -33.28 13.17 -27.65
CA VAL A 722 -32.91 14.46 -27.07
C VAL A 722 -31.78 15.11 -27.86
N GLN A 723 -30.73 14.36 -28.20
CA GLN A 723 -29.61 14.86 -28.98
C GLN A 723 -30.07 15.40 -30.35
N ASN A 724 -30.95 14.67 -31.06
CA ASN A 724 -31.49 15.10 -32.35
C ASN A 724 -32.41 16.32 -32.26
N LYS A 725 -33.23 16.43 -31.21
CA LYS A 725 -34.12 17.59 -31.01
C LYS A 725 -33.37 18.86 -30.63
N ASN A 726 -32.28 18.71 -29.90
CA ASN A 726 -31.54 19.79 -29.27
C ASN A 726 -30.12 19.90 -29.83
N SER A 727 -29.89 19.50 -31.10
CA SER A 727 -28.55 19.40 -31.68
C SER A 727 -27.75 20.70 -31.60
N SER A 728 -28.41 21.87 -31.68
CA SER A 728 -27.78 23.18 -31.53
C SER A 728 -27.16 23.47 -30.16
N TYR A 729 -27.57 22.72 -29.12
CA TYR A 729 -27.04 22.84 -27.77
C TYR A 729 -25.92 21.83 -27.49
N PHE A 730 -25.64 20.92 -28.42
CA PHE A 730 -24.49 20.03 -28.36
C PHE A 730 -23.43 20.53 -29.32
N VAL A 731 -22.18 20.44 -28.90
CA VAL A 731 -21.07 20.80 -29.75
C VAL A 731 -20.91 19.80 -30.90
N GLU A 732 -20.72 20.31 -32.13
CA GLU A 732 -20.68 19.49 -33.36
C GLU A 732 -19.32 18.82 -33.60
N TRP A 733 -18.22 19.41 -33.12
CA TRP A 733 -16.86 18.91 -33.34
C TRP A 733 -16.45 17.75 -32.42
N ILE A 734 -17.18 17.50 -31.32
CA ILE A 734 -17.03 16.28 -30.51
C ILE A 734 -18.09 15.24 -30.94
N PRO A 735 -17.75 14.25 -31.78
CA PRO A 735 -18.69 13.21 -32.14
C PRO A 735 -19.01 12.31 -30.94
N ASN A 736 -20.28 11.92 -30.78
CA ASN A 736 -20.74 11.01 -29.73
C ASN A 736 -20.37 11.43 -28.29
N ASN A 737 -20.59 12.72 -27.99
CA ASN A 737 -20.31 13.35 -26.70
C ASN A 737 -21.25 12.97 -25.53
N VAL A 738 -22.30 12.19 -25.80
CA VAL A 738 -23.23 11.68 -24.79
C VAL A 738 -22.89 10.24 -24.44
N LYS A 739 -22.63 9.97 -23.16
CA LYS A 739 -22.41 8.62 -22.61
C LYS A 739 -23.55 8.24 -21.66
N THR A 740 -24.04 7.02 -21.82
CA THR A 740 -25.11 6.46 -20.98
C THR A 740 -24.57 5.28 -20.18
N ALA A 741 -24.95 5.20 -18.91
CA ALA A 741 -24.68 4.06 -18.04
C ALA A 741 -25.98 3.62 -17.37
N VAL A 742 -26.16 2.30 -17.26
CA VAL A 742 -27.34 1.69 -16.63
C VAL A 742 -26.88 0.78 -15.50
N CYS A 743 -27.42 1.03 -14.31
CA CYS A 743 -27.24 0.19 -13.12
C CYS A 743 -28.58 -0.40 -12.69
N ASP A 744 -28.61 -1.70 -12.40
CA ASP A 744 -29.85 -2.41 -12.05
C ASP A 744 -30.35 -2.09 -10.64
N ILE A 745 -29.48 -1.58 -9.75
CA ILE A 745 -29.78 -1.27 -8.35
C ILE A 745 -30.28 0.17 -8.23
N PRO A 746 -31.58 0.39 -7.97
CA PRO A 746 -32.11 1.72 -7.75
C PRO A 746 -31.74 2.26 -6.36
N PRO A 747 -31.74 3.59 -6.16
CA PRO A 747 -31.56 4.18 -4.84
C PRO A 747 -32.77 3.93 -3.93
N ARG A 748 -32.55 3.95 -2.61
CA ARG A 748 -33.56 3.63 -1.60
C ARG A 748 -34.78 4.57 -1.73
N GLY A 749 -35.98 4.00 -1.75
CA GLY A 749 -37.23 4.74 -1.85
C GLY A 749 -37.66 5.13 -3.27
N LEU A 750 -36.84 4.85 -4.29
CA LEU A 750 -37.16 5.08 -5.69
C LEU A 750 -37.06 3.77 -6.48
N LYS A 751 -37.91 3.61 -7.51
CA LYS A 751 -37.83 2.45 -8.42
C LYS A 751 -36.88 2.69 -9.58
N MET A 752 -36.78 3.95 -10.00
CA MET A 752 -35.91 4.41 -11.07
C MET A 752 -35.41 5.81 -10.74
N SER A 753 -34.16 6.10 -11.08
CA SER A 753 -33.58 7.43 -11.01
C SER A 753 -32.60 7.63 -12.15
N ALA A 754 -32.22 8.87 -12.41
CA ALA A 754 -31.20 9.21 -13.36
C ALA A 754 -30.37 10.38 -12.84
N THR A 755 -29.05 10.25 -12.96
CA THR A 755 -28.09 11.28 -12.56
C THR A 755 -27.46 11.83 -13.81
N PHE A 756 -27.42 13.15 -13.90
CA PHE A 756 -26.87 13.89 -15.01
C PHE A 756 -25.54 14.51 -14.59
N ILE A 757 -24.53 14.39 -15.44
CA ILE A 757 -23.25 15.09 -15.32
C ILE A 757 -23.02 15.76 -16.66
N GLY A 758 -23.09 17.09 -16.71
CA GLY A 758 -22.86 17.85 -17.93
C GLY A 758 -21.62 18.70 -17.80
N ASN A 759 -20.71 18.60 -18.77
CA ASN A 759 -19.70 19.62 -19.01
C ASN A 759 -20.28 20.62 -20.02
N SER A 760 -20.65 21.81 -19.55
CA SER A 760 -21.30 22.83 -20.36
C SER A 760 -20.61 24.17 -20.21
N THR A 761 -20.50 24.90 -21.31
CA THR A 761 -20.00 26.27 -21.32
C THR A 761 -20.87 27.23 -20.52
N ALA A 762 -22.13 26.86 -20.20
CA ALA A 762 -23.02 27.63 -19.35
C ALA A 762 -22.51 27.79 -17.90
N ILE A 763 -21.55 26.96 -17.46
CA ILE A 763 -20.93 27.10 -16.14
C ILE A 763 -20.24 28.47 -15.96
N GLN A 764 -19.88 29.15 -17.05
CA GLN A 764 -19.32 30.50 -17.00
C GLN A 764 -20.23 31.52 -16.27
N GLU A 765 -21.55 31.34 -16.25
CA GLU A 765 -22.47 32.22 -15.50
C GLU A 765 -22.18 32.18 -14.00
N LEU A 766 -21.85 31.00 -13.48
CA LEU A 766 -21.51 30.81 -12.08
C LEU A 766 -20.21 31.53 -11.73
N PHE A 767 -19.19 31.42 -12.57
CA PHE A 767 -17.91 32.11 -12.37
C PHE A 767 -18.04 33.63 -12.54
N LYS A 768 -18.80 34.11 -13.54
CA LYS A 768 -19.08 35.55 -13.72
C LYS A 768 -19.77 36.14 -12.48
N ARG A 769 -20.74 35.43 -11.90
CA ARG A 769 -21.42 35.88 -10.66
C ARG A 769 -20.45 36.04 -9.49
N ILE A 770 -19.53 35.09 -9.30
CA ILE A 770 -18.51 35.16 -8.24
C ILE A 770 -17.53 36.30 -8.53
N SER A 771 -17.05 36.41 -9.78
CA SER A 771 -16.14 37.45 -10.24
C SER A 771 -16.71 38.85 -10.00
N GLU A 772 -17.96 39.12 -10.39
CA GLU A 772 -18.59 40.43 -10.17
C GLU A 772 -18.66 40.81 -8.68
N GLN A 773 -18.97 39.85 -7.81
CA GLN A 773 -19.01 40.07 -6.36
C GLN A 773 -17.61 40.30 -5.77
N PHE A 774 -16.63 39.52 -6.22
CA PHE A 774 -15.22 39.67 -5.86
C PHE A 774 -14.72 41.07 -6.26
N THR A 775 -14.88 41.47 -7.52
CA THR A 775 -14.43 42.77 -8.04
C THR A 775 -15.10 43.92 -7.28
N ALA A 776 -16.39 43.80 -6.95
CA ALA A 776 -17.12 44.82 -6.19
C ALA A 776 -16.54 45.04 -4.78
N MET A 777 -16.07 43.97 -4.12
CA MET A 777 -15.40 44.06 -2.83
C MET A 777 -13.94 44.51 -2.96
N PHE A 778 -13.19 43.94 -3.89
CA PHE A 778 -11.76 44.20 -4.10
C PHE A 778 -11.48 45.64 -4.50
N ARG A 779 -12.32 46.25 -5.35
CA ARG A 779 -12.24 47.69 -5.67
C ARG A 779 -12.34 48.60 -4.45
N ARG A 780 -13.03 48.15 -3.39
CA ARG A 780 -13.18 48.89 -2.13
C ARG A 780 -12.15 48.48 -1.06
N LYS A 781 -11.31 47.48 -1.35
CA LYS A 781 -10.38 46.84 -0.42
C LYS A 781 -11.05 46.45 0.91
N ALA A 782 -12.32 46.04 0.86
CA ALA A 782 -13.07 45.67 2.04
C ALA A 782 -12.53 44.34 2.61
N PHE A 783 -12.34 44.27 3.93
CA PHE A 783 -11.86 43.06 4.64
C PHE A 783 -10.49 42.50 4.21
N LEU A 784 -9.76 43.18 3.31
CA LEU A 784 -8.47 42.73 2.79
C LEU A 784 -7.40 42.54 3.88
N HIS A 785 -7.42 43.38 4.92
CA HIS A 785 -6.51 43.30 6.07
C HIS A 785 -6.59 41.99 6.87
N TRP A 786 -7.67 41.21 6.74
CA TRP A 786 -7.77 39.89 7.36
C TRP A 786 -6.93 38.85 6.62
N TYR A 787 -6.70 39.04 5.32
CA TYR A 787 -5.90 38.13 4.50
C TYR A 787 -4.44 38.55 4.49
N THR A 788 -4.17 39.85 4.31
CA THR A 788 -2.79 40.36 4.34
C THR A 788 -2.14 40.28 5.72
N GLY A 789 -2.95 40.29 6.78
CA GLY A 789 -2.49 40.05 8.15
C GLY A 789 -1.95 38.64 8.41
N GLU A 790 -2.31 37.67 7.57
CA GLU A 790 -1.87 36.27 7.66
C GLU A 790 -0.68 35.98 6.72
N GLY A 791 -0.14 36.99 6.05
CA GLY A 791 1.04 36.88 5.17
C GLY A 791 0.76 36.87 3.67
N MET A 792 -0.49 37.05 3.25
CA MET A 792 -0.91 37.07 1.85
C MET A 792 -0.64 38.43 1.18
N ASP A 793 -0.21 38.45 -0.09
CA ASP A 793 -0.02 39.70 -0.86
C ASP A 793 -1.31 40.08 -1.64
N GLU A 794 -1.54 41.37 -1.87
CA GLU A 794 -2.61 41.86 -2.73
C GLU A 794 -2.44 41.40 -4.19
N MET A 795 -1.22 41.05 -4.60
CA MET A 795 -0.92 40.54 -5.94
C MET A 795 -1.58 39.19 -6.19
N GLU A 796 -1.60 38.28 -5.21
CA GLU A 796 -2.24 36.96 -5.33
C GLU A 796 -3.75 37.06 -5.58
N PHE A 797 -4.42 38.08 -5.01
CA PHE A 797 -5.83 38.36 -5.31
C PHE A 797 -6.04 38.75 -6.77
N THR A 798 -5.12 39.52 -7.33
CA THR A 798 -5.20 39.99 -8.71
C THR A 798 -4.91 38.85 -9.67
N GLU A 799 -3.97 37.97 -9.34
CA GLU A 799 -3.65 36.75 -10.09
C GLU A 799 -4.84 35.78 -10.12
N ALA A 800 -5.46 35.53 -8.96
CA ALA A 800 -6.65 34.68 -8.89
C ALA A 800 -7.85 35.27 -9.65
N GLU A 801 -8.05 36.60 -9.61
CA GLU A 801 -9.07 37.27 -10.42
C GLU A 801 -8.79 37.14 -11.91
N SER A 802 -7.53 37.32 -12.34
CA SER A 802 -7.12 37.16 -13.73
C SER A 802 -7.38 35.73 -14.21
N ASN A 803 -6.90 34.72 -13.48
CA ASN A 803 -7.04 33.32 -13.87
C ASN A 803 -8.53 32.91 -13.96
N MET A 804 -9.38 33.39 -13.05
CA MET A 804 -10.82 33.13 -13.11
C MET A 804 -11.47 33.80 -14.34
N ASN A 805 -11.03 35.00 -14.73
CA ASN A 805 -11.52 35.65 -15.94
C ASN A 805 -11.00 35.00 -17.23
N ASP A 806 -9.79 34.46 -17.21
CA ASP A 806 -9.21 33.70 -18.31
C ASP A 806 -10.01 32.41 -18.52
N LEU A 807 -10.33 31.67 -17.45
CA LEU A 807 -11.20 30.49 -17.50
C LEU A 807 -12.58 30.82 -18.08
N VAL A 808 -13.18 31.95 -17.70
CA VAL A 808 -14.45 32.42 -18.27
C VAL A 808 -14.32 32.69 -19.76
N SER A 809 -13.20 33.27 -20.19
CA SER A 809 -12.91 33.56 -21.60
C SER A 809 -12.72 32.30 -22.41
N GLU A 810 -12.03 31.28 -21.88
CA GLU A 810 -11.90 29.96 -22.51
C GLU A 810 -13.27 29.31 -22.74
N TYR A 811 -14.14 29.28 -21.72
CA TYR A 811 -15.50 28.76 -21.89
C TYR A 811 -16.30 29.52 -22.96
N GLN A 812 -16.09 30.83 -23.08
CA GLN A 812 -16.73 31.64 -24.12
C GLN A 812 -16.17 31.33 -25.52
N GLN A 813 -14.86 31.16 -25.64
CA GLN A 813 -14.19 30.80 -26.90
C GLN A 813 -14.74 29.49 -27.47
N TYR A 814 -14.79 28.42 -26.67
CA TYR A 814 -15.32 27.13 -27.11
C TYR A 814 -16.85 27.12 -27.30
N GLN A 815 -17.57 28.05 -26.67
CA GLN A 815 -18.99 28.22 -26.92
C GLN A 815 -19.26 28.76 -28.32
N ASP A 816 -18.43 29.70 -28.79
CA ASP A 816 -18.57 30.36 -30.08
C ASP A 816 -17.88 29.58 -31.22
N ALA A 817 -16.94 28.68 -30.90
CA ALA A 817 -16.22 27.85 -31.86
C ALA A 817 -17.14 27.02 -32.78
N THR A 818 -16.75 26.94 -34.06
CA THR A 818 -17.43 26.16 -35.10
C THR A 818 -16.48 25.14 -35.73
N ALA A 819 -17.04 24.04 -36.28
CA ALA A 819 -16.25 22.93 -36.84
C ALA A 819 -15.36 23.30 -38.06
N GLU A 820 -15.48 24.51 -38.60
CA GLU A 820 -14.64 24.99 -39.72
C GLU A 820 -13.34 25.70 -39.25
N GLU A 821 -13.23 26.05 -37.96
CA GLU A 821 -12.13 26.89 -37.41
C GLU A 821 -11.01 26.09 -36.69
N GLU A 822 -11.15 24.77 -36.50
CA GLU A 822 -10.13 23.93 -35.83
C GLU A 822 -8.81 23.78 -36.61
N GLY A 823 -8.82 23.97 -37.93
CA GLY A 823 -7.60 23.82 -38.75
C GLY A 823 -6.48 24.83 -38.45
N GLU A 824 -6.77 25.90 -37.72
CA GLU A 824 -5.80 26.93 -37.32
C GLU A 824 -5.41 26.86 -35.83
N PHE A 825 -6.16 26.16 -34.97
CA PHE A 825 -5.97 26.23 -33.50
C PHE A 825 -5.05 25.13 -32.94
N ASP A 826 -4.95 23.97 -33.60
CA ASP A 826 -3.97 22.91 -33.23
C ASP A 826 -2.50 23.35 -33.43
N GLY A 827 -2.26 24.45 -34.15
CA GLY A 827 -0.91 24.92 -34.50
C GLY A 827 -0.25 25.88 -33.51
N GLU A 828 -0.98 26.42 -32.52
CA GLU A 828 -0.43 27.41 -31.57
C GLU A 828 -0.01 26.79 -30.22
N GLU A 829 -0.61 25.68 -29.75
CA GLU A 829 -0.24 25.06 -28.47
C GLU A 829 1.06 24.22 -28.51
N GLU A 830 1.42 23.61 -29.65
CA GLU A 830 2.70 22.86 -29.76
C GLU A 830 3.95 23.77 -29.76
N GLY A 831 3.80 25.10 -29.79
CA GLY A 831 4.91 26.06 -29.88
C GLY A 831 5.52 26.53 -28.55
N GLU A 832 4.84 26.33 -27.41
CA GLU A 832 5.29 26.87 -26.12
C GLU A 832 5.96 25.85 -25.18
N GLU A 833 5.94 24.55 -25.48
CA GLU A 833 6.62 23.53 -24.66
C GLU A 833 8.10 23.28 -25.02
N GLU A 834 8.65 23.91 -26.06
CA GLU A 834 10.09 23.92 -26.35
C GLU A 834 10.70 25.34 -26.22
N ALA A 835 10.83 25.85 -24.99
CA ALA A 835 11.71 26.99 -24.66
C ALA A 835 12.33 26.91 -23.26
#